data_AF-A0A7I8V671-F1
#
_entry.id   AF-A0A7I8V671-F1
#
_cell.length_a   1.000
_cell.length_b   1.000
_cell.length_c   1.000
_cell.angle_alpha   90.00
_cell.angle_beta   90.00
_cell.angle_gamma   90.00
#
_symmetry.space_group_name_H-M   'P 1'
#
loop_
_entity.id
_entity.type
_entity.pdbx_description
1 polymer ?
#
loop_
_entity_poly.entity_id
_entity_poly.type
_entity_poly.pdbx_seq_one_letter_code
_entity_poly.pdbx_strand_id
1 'polypeptide(L)'
;MTERGNSTNYKIDYKAPEHPLPDEIQDMERDETVCKFCGVSYLIHNEIKALEDKLKLTEERLKHLEGCEDREKEAWERAREAENNLVAVKSKLKEGDFKIETLQNQLMTLKPIKEELENLKIDRENQHATIQTYKEIIQQFHGIQNNLSSLKNDLYNFKTDCQRSNDSFYNNFDKVQAYISKINEADRSNQEIVESIQLRNTTLEKEIEKCRFNEKLSEDLDKWKNSAQNSEIRIGALNETVENLNNQIRLLQLEKNQGDHQSRTRISDLENIISQRRAKEASVEERCNFLENQVSETEKILEERIKECSELRRIQQERKNEEESARRQASLTNDKVNELLSEMQICKNDNEALKQEREVLITAHHNRMEELRESYRKKIAEAEKSPKQLEKLLETEKSRHAISLSKLENELKEQYDLQLQIQRQKHDKLLESYKNENRQQEYLILKNAQGKFEDEINHLHKKLAEAKAKNCENEAGFRREIEQLKAIIRTLESKQNQANASNDKVLRDFKEKNEKLEREIKMISEDLENKTNQLSKSRTEIQFLQETVRKECEERFELTEALNEAKEELLKLKRPAGGYSTSRSKVTTPRMSAPSTKEELVVFKKSKEVWTGNGRRHSTQSEPPRVNGEDINTVNVSFKADNDKASKNTPLGKILKPLNSSGK
;
A
#
# COMPACT_ATOMS: atom_id res chain seq x y z
N MET A 1 -9.03 47.79 -20.53
CA MET A 1 -8.46 47.26 -21.78
C MET A 1 -7.47 46.19 -21.40
N THR A 2 -7.68 44.95 -21.82
CA THR A 2 -6.83 43.80 -21.47
C THR A 2 -6.90 42.82 -22.64
N GLU A 3 -5.87 42.86 -23.48
CA GLU A 3 -5.80 42.01 -24.66
C GLU A 3 -5.54 40.56 -24.24
N ARG A 4 -6.44 39.65 -24.62
CA ARG A 4 -6.22 38.21 -24.40
C ARG A 4 -5.21 37.71 -25.43
N GLY A 5 -3.94 37.76 -25.07
CA GLY A 5 -2.89 37.06 -25.81
C GLY A 5 -3.18 35.57 -25.85
N ASN A 6 -3.57 35.06 -27.03
CA ASN A 6 -3.75 33.63 -27.27
C ASN A 6 -2.38 32.94 -27.34
N SER A 7 -1.72 32.78 -26.20
CA SER A 7 -0.56 31.90 -26.07
C SER A 7 -1.01 30.46 -26.32
N THR A 8 -0.73 29.97 -27.53
CA THR A 8 -0.93 28.58 -27.91
C THR A 8 -0.04 27.70 -27.05
N ASN A 9 -0.64 27.05 -26.05
CA ASN A 9 0.08 26.24 -25.07
C ASN A 9 0.57 24.93 -25.72
N TYR A 10 1.72 25.01 -26.39
CA TYR A 10 2.46 23.88 -26.94
C TYR A 10 3.00 23.02 -25.80
N LYS A 11 2.14 22.13 -25.31
CA LYS A 11 2.47 21.18 -24.26
C LYS A 11 3.49 20.15 -24.77
N ILE A 12 4.77 20.41 -24.50
CA ILE A 12 5.86 19.47 -24.80
C ILE A 12 5.67 18.24 -23.89
N ASP A 13 5.42 17.08 -24.51
CA ASP A 13 5.04 15.87 -23.78
C ASP A 13 6.28 15.14 -23.25
N TYR A 14 6.90 15.72 -22.21
CA TYR A 14 8.10 15.19 -21.55
C TYR A 14 7.81 13.83 -20.90
N LYS A 15 8.06 12.75 -21.64
CA LYS A 15 8.15 11.40 -21.07
C LYS A 15 9.22 11.39 -19.98
N ALA A 16 8.84 11.05 -18.75
CA ALA A 16 9.80 10.78 -17.69
C ALA A 16 10.71 9.62 -18.12
N PRO A 17 12.05 9.74 -18.02
CA PRO A 17 12.95 8.61 -18.16
C PRO A 17 12.60 7.51 -17.15
N GLU A 18 12.57 6.25 -17.59
CA GLU A 18 12.25 5.11 -16.72
C GLU A 18 13.31 4.87 -15.63
N HIS A 19 14.49 5.50 -15.77
CA HIS A 19 15.54 5.57 -14.77
C HIS A 19 15.96 7.05 -14.60
N PRO A 20 15.97 7.61 -13.37
CA PRO A 20 16.56 8.91 -13.13
C PRO A 20 18.08 8.86 -13.40
N LEU A 21 18.67 10.03 -13.63
CA LEU A 21 20.14 10.16 -13.67
C LEU A 21 20.73 9.85 -12.29
N PRO A 22 21.91 9.20 -12.20
CA PRO A 22 22.60 8.99 -10.92
C PRO A 22 22.79 10.30 -10.15
N ASP A 23 22.72 10.22 -8.83
CA ASP A 23 22.76 11.39 -7.94
C ASP A 23 24.06 12.19 -8.13
N GLU A 24 25.18 11.50 -8.39
CA GLU A 24 26.49 12.10 -8.67
C GLU A 24 26.52 12.99 -9.94
N ILE A 25 25.56 12.82 -10.84
CA ILE A 25 25.39 13.65 -12.04
C ILE A 25 24.36 14.76 -11.80
N GLN A 26 23.38 14.55 -10.91
CA GLN A 26 22.38 15.56 -10.56
C GLN A 26 22.96 16.68 -9.68
N ASP A 27 23.89 16.33 -8.78
CA ASP A 27 24.54 17.26 -7.83
C ASP A 27 25.80 17.95 -8.38
N MET A 28 26.14 17.78 -9.67
CA MET A 28 27.28 18.47 -10.30
C MET A 28 27.14 20.00 -10.30
N GLU A 29 28.25 20.71 -10.07
CA GLU A 29 28.26 22.17 -10.17
C GLU A 29 28.00 22.64 -11.62
N ARG A 30 27.28 23.75 -11.76
CA ARG A 30 26.83 24.28 -13.07
C ARG A 30 27.97 24.55 -14.06
N ASP A 31 29.13 24.96 -13.55
CA ASP A 31 30.30 25.26 -14.37
C ASP A 31 30.97 23.99 -14.94
N GLU A 32 30.61 22.81 -14.43
CA GLU A 32 30.99 21.50 -14.97
C GLU A 32 29.93 20.93 -15.92
N THR A 33 28.65 21.19 -15.67
CA THR A 33 27.54 20.72 -16.54
C THR A 33 27.35 21.56 -17.79
N VAL A 34 27.98 22.74 -17.89
CA VAL A 34 27.91 23.63 -19.06
C VAL A 34 28.97 23.31 -20.11
N CYS A 35 28.54 23.17 -21.37
CA CYS A 35 29.43 22.97 -22.51
C CYS A 35 30.31 24.20 -22.77
N LYS A 36 31.63 24.05 -22.57
CA LYS A 36 32.65 25.11 -22.72
C LYS A 36 32.78 25.72 -24.13
N PHE A 37 32.10 25.16 -25.14
CA PHE A 37 32.07 25.68 -26.52
C PHE A 37 30.79 26.44 -26.90
N CYS A 38 29.66 26.18 -26.24
CA CYS A 38 28.37 26.80 -26.60
C CYS A 38 27.57 27.39 -25.42
N GLY A 39 28.03 27.23 -24.18
CA GLY A 39 27.37 27.78 -22.98
C GLY A 39 26.08 27.07 -22.56
N VAL A 40 25.70 25.98 -23.24
CA VAL A 40 24.47 25.22 -22.93
C VAL A 40 24.79 24.12 -21.90
N SER A 41 23.96 24.02 -20.86
CA SER A 41 24.00 22.91 -19.89
C SER A 41 23.59 21.59 -20.52
N TYR A 42 24.39 20.53 -20.30
CA TYR A 42 24.02 19.16 -20.67
C TYR A 42 22.78 18.66 -19.89
N LEU A 43 22.45 19.30 -18.76
CA LEU A 43 21.29 18.99 -17.92
C LEU A 43 20.12 19.98 -18.12
N ILE A 44 20.13 20.80 -19.17
CA ILE A 44 19.12 21.85 -19.42
C ILE A 44 17.66 21.37 -19.35
N HIS A 45 17.38 20.10 -19.66
CA HIS A 45 16.04 19.51 -19.53
C HIS A 45 15.62 19.31 -18.07
N ASN A 46 16.54 18.89 -17.20
CA ASN A 46 16.30 18.83 -15.75
C ASN A 46 16.18 20.23 -15.15
N GLU A 47 16.96 21.19 -15.63
CA GLU A 47 16.88 22.59 -15.17
C GLU A 47 15.56 23.26 -15.57
N ILE A 48 15.09 23.04 -16.80
CA ILE A 48 13.75 23.47 -17.25
C ILE A 48 12.68 22.84 -16.37
N LYS A 49 12.70 21.51 -16.18
CA LYS A 49 11.71 20.82 -15.34
C LYS A 49 11.73 21.30 -13.88
N ALA A 50 12.92 21.50 -13.30
CA ALA A 50 13.07 22.03 -11.94
C ALA A 50 12.59 23.50 -11.82
N LEU A 51 12.59 24.26 -12.92
CA LEU A 51 11.95 25.58 -12.99
C LEU A 51 10.44 25.49 -13.20
N GLU A 52 9.93 24.53 -13.98
CA GLU A 52 8.49 24.24 -14.12
C GLU A 52 7.87 23.80 -12.79
N ASP A 53 8.50 22.86 -12.07
CA ASP A 53 8.04 22.39 -10.76
C ASP A 53 8.09 23.52 -9.70
N LYS A 54 9.13 24.38 -9.72
CA LYS A 54 9.19 25.59 -8.88
C LYS A 54 8.12 26.62 -9.25
N LEU A 55 7.90 26.87 -10.55
CA LEU A 55 6.89 27.80 -11.05
C LEU A 55 5.49 27.32 -10.64
N LYS A 56 5.19 26.04 -10.82
CA LYS A 56 3.96 25.40 -10.37
C LYS A 56 3.76 25.52 -8.86
N LEU A 57 4.80 25.26 -8.05
CA LEU A 57 4.74 25.45 -6.60
C LEU A 57 4.48 26.92 -6.22
N THR A 58 5.07 27.88 -6.95
CA THR A 58 4.77 29.31 -6.74
C THR A 58 3.36 29.70 -7.20
N GLU A 59 2.84 29.12 -8.27
CA GLU A 59 1.43 29.31 -8.69
C GLU A 59 0.46 28.74 -7.66
N GLU A 60 0.71 27.55 -7.12
CA GLU A 60 -0.11 26.93 -6.07
C GLU A 60 -0.08 27.79 -4.79
N ARG A 61 1.09 28.34 -4.43
CA ARG A 61 1.23 29.28 -3.31
C ARG A 61 0.53 30.62 -3.57
N LEU A 62 0.56 31.15 -4.80
CA LEU A 62 -0.15 32.37 -5.17
C LEU A 62 -1.67 32.15 -5.13
N LYS A 63 -2.18 31.05 -5.70
CA LYS A 63 -3.61 30.66 -5.63
C LYS A 63 -4.11 30.44 -4.20
N HIS A 64 -3.24 30.00 -3.28
CA HIS A 64 -3.56 29.97 -1.85
C HIS A 64 -3.62 31.37 -1.21
N LEU A 65 -2.80 32.32 -1.69
CA LEU A 65 -2.79 33.71 -1.23
C LEU A 65 -3.87 34.58 -1.90
N GLU A 66 -4.46 34.15 -3.02
CA GLU A 66 -5.59 34.82 -3.66
C GLU A 66 -6.79 34.93 -2.68
N GLY A 67 -7.28 36.16 -2.53
CA GLY A 67 -8.31 36.53 -1.57
C GLY A 67 -7.90 36.47 -0.09
N CYS A 68 -6.62 36.27 0.27
CA CYS A 68 -6.20 36.36 1.68
C CYS A 68 -6.47 37.74 2.26
N GLU A 69 -6.15 38.81 1.52
CA GLU A 69 -6.45 40.17 1.97
C GLU A 69 -7.94 40.42 2.20
N ASP A 70 -8.81 39.82 1.39
CA ASP A 70 -10.26 40.04 1.50
C ASP A 70 -10.86 39.21 2.64
N ARG A 71 -10.35 37.99 2.86
CA ARG A 71 -10.62 37.20 4.07
C ARG A 71 -10.13 37.91 5.33
N GLU A 72 -9.01 38.62 5.27
CA GLU A 72 -8.47 39.42 6.38
C GLU A 72 -9.31 40.69 6.63
N LYS A 73 -9.69 41.43 5.58
CA LYS A 73 -10.62 42.58 5.67
C LYS A 73 -11.95 42.17 6.30
N GLU A 74 -12.56 41.09 5.81
CA GLU A 74 -13.83 40.56 6.34
C GLU A 74 -13.70 40.04 7.79
N ALA A 75 -12.52 39.53 8.19
CA ALA A 75 -12.25 39.18 9.58
C ALA A 75 -12.11 40.43 10.47
N TRP A 76 -11.44 41.48 10.00
CA TRP A 76 -11.32 42.77 10.68
C TRP A 76 -12.67 43.48 10.86
N GLU A 77 -13.52 43.47 9.82
CA GLU A 77 -14.87 44.06 9.90
C GLU A 77 -15.75 43.30 10.90
N ARG A 78 -15.74 41.96 10.88
CA ARG A 78 -16.45 41.13 11.87
C ARG A 78 -15.91 41.32 13.29
N ALA A 79 -14.60 41.47 13.48
CA ALA A 79 -14.02 41.77 14.78
C ALA A 79 -14.47 43.14 15.31
N ARG A 80 -14.48 44.17 14.44
CA ARG A 80 -14.95 45.51 14.77
C ARG A 80 -16.44 45.56 15.08
N GLU A 81 -17.26 44.81 14.34
CA GLU A 81 -18.69 44.66 14.63
C GLU A 81 -18.93 43.96 15.97
N ALA A 82 -18.19 42.89 16.27
CA ALA A 82 -18.25 42.21 17.56
C ALA A 82 -17.86 43.14 18.73
N GLU A 83 -16.84 43.98 18.55
CA GLU A 83 -16.43 44.97 19.57
C GLU A 83 -17.48 46.07 19.77
N ASN A 84 -18.06 46.62 18.70
CA ASN A 84 -19.18 47.55 18.77
C ASN A 84 -20.40 46.94 19.52
N ASN A 85 -20.75 45.69 19.20
CA ASN A 85 -21.83 44.97 19.87
C ASN A 85 -21.51 44.72 21.36
N LEU A 86 -20.26 44.43 21.71
CA LEU A 86 -19.81 44.24 23.09
C LEU A 86 -19.87 45.55 23.89
N VAL A 87 -19.60 46.71 23.27
CA VAL A 87 -19.82 48.04 23.88
C VAL A 87 -21.32 48.30 24.08
N ALA A 88 -22.17 48.00 23.10
CA ALA A 88 -23.62 48.18 23.20
C ALA A 88 -24.25 47.30 24.30
N VAL A 89 -23.80 46.04 24.45
CA VAL A 89 -24.21 45.15 25.55
C VAL A 89 -23.75 45.70 26.90
N LYS A 90 -22.51 46.19 27.02
CA LYS A 90 -22.01 46.83 28.25
C LYS A 90 -22.81 48.08 28.65
N SER A 91 -23.32 48.87 27.70
CA SER A 91 -24.20 50.00 28.01
C SER A 91 -25.54 49.53 28.59
N LYS A 92 -26.19 48.58 27.90
CA LYS A 92 -27.47 48.00 28.35
C LYS A 92 -27.37 47.31 29.71
N LEU A 93 -26.22 46.70 30.03
CA LEU A 93 -25.97 46.10 31.34
C LEU A 93 -25.98 47.17 32.44
N LYS A 94 -25.22 48.27 32.26
CA LYS A 94 -25.19 49.40 33.22
C LYS A 94 -26.56 50.07 33.41
N GLU A 95 -27.34 50.18 32.34
CA GLU A 95 -28.74 50.65 32.42
C GLU A 95 -29.63 49.69 33.20
N GLY A 96 -29.35 48.39 33.15
CA GLY A 96 -29.99 47.35 33.96
C GLY A 96 -29.59 47.47 35.43
N ASP A 97 -28.29 47.57 35.72
CA ASP A 97 -27.75 47.74 37.07
C ASP A 97 -28.34 48.97 37.77
N PHE A 98 -28.39 50.12 37.07
CA PHE A 98 -29.00 51.35 37.59
C PHE A 98 -30.50 51.22 37.86
N LYS A 99 -31.24 50.47 37.03
CA LYS A 99 -32.66 50.15 37.27
C LYS A 99 -32.84 49.23 38.48
N ILE A 100 -31.95 48.25 38.66
CA ILE A 100 -31.95 47.35 39.83
C ILE A 100 -31.68 48.14 41.11
N GLU A 101 -30.67 49.01 41.12
CA GLU A 101 -30.36 49.91 42.25
C GLU A 101 -31.52 50.86 42.56
N THR A 102 -32.16 51.43 41.53
CA THR A 102 -33.36 52.27 41.69
C THR A 102 -34.52 51.48 42.32
N LEU A 103 -34.77 50.25 41.87
CA LEU A 103 -35.83 49.38 42.42
C LEU A 103 -35.52 48.90 43.85
N GLN A 104 -34.25 48.65 44.18
CA GLN A 104 -33.82 48.32 45.55
C GLN A 104 -34.05 49.51 46.50
N ASN A 105 -33.76 50.73 46.06
CA ASN A 105 -34.05 51.95 46.83
C ASN A 105 -35.56 52.18 47.01
N GLN A 106 -36.39 51.87 46.01
CA GLN A 106 -37.86 51.89 46.14
C GLN A 106 -38.39 50.80 47.09
N LEU A 107 -37.78 49.61 47.10
CA LEU A 107 -38.11 48.56 48.07
C LEU A 107 -37.75 48.97 49.51
N MET A 108 -36.64 49.69 49.69
CA MET A 108 -36.23 50.24 50.99
C MET A 108 -37.22 51.28 51.53
N THR A 109 -37.83 52.13 50.69
CA THR A 109 -38.84 53.11 51.13
C THR A 109 -40.23 52.50 51.34
N LEU A 110 -40.58 51.45 50.61
CA LEU A 110 -41.84 50.70 50.82
C LEU A 110 -41.83 49.83 52.09
N LYS A 111 -40.65 49.46 52.59
CA LYS A 111 -40.50 48.61 53.78
C LYS A 111 -41.11 49.21 55.07
N PRO A 112 -40.79 50.44 55.51
CA PRO A 112 -41.43 51.04 56.68
C PRO A 112 -42.94 51.25 56.48
N ILE A 113 -43.39 51.60 55.26
CA ILE A 113 -44.82 51.76 54.94
C ILE A 113 -45.57 50.43 55.15
N LYS A 114 -44.94 49.28 54.86
CA LYS A 114 -45.53 47.97 55.16
C LYS A 114 -45.64 47.70 56.67
N GLU A 115 -44.62 48.03 57.43
CA GLU A 115 -44.60 47.86 58.89
C GLU A 115 -45.65 48.78 59.56
N GLU A 116 -45.78 50.02 59.09
CA GLU A 116 -46.83 50.98 59.48
C GLU A 116 -48.24 50.50 59.14
N LEU A 117 -48.45 49.89 57.97
CA LEU A 117 -49.74 49.33 57.55
C LEU A 117 -50.15 48.10 58.38
N GLU A 118 -49.19 47.26 58.80
CA GLU A 118 -49.46 46.14 59.73
C GLU A 118 -49.81 46.66 61.14
N ASN A 119 -49.15 47.73 61.61
CA ASN A 119 -49.50 48.41 62.88
C ASN A 119 -50.92 49.02 62.83
N LEU A 120 -51.26 49.74 61.76
CA LEU A 120 -52.60 50.34 61.56
C LEU A 120 -53.71 49.27 61.51
N LYS A 121 -53.40 48.06 61.03
CA LYS A 121 -54.32 46.92 61.04
C LYS A 121 -54.56 46.38 62.46
N ILE A 122 -53.51 46.31 63.29
CA ILE A 122 -53.61 45.98 64.73
C ILE A 122 -54.43 47.04 65.47
N ASP A 123 -54.18 48.32 65.23
CA ASP A 123 -54.95 49.41 65.85
C ASP A 123 -56.43 49.39 65.44
N ARG A 124 -56.74 49.10 64.17
CA ARG A 124 -58.11 48.90 63.71
C ARG A 124 -58.80 47.72 64.42
N GLU A 125 -58.07 46.64 64.72
CA GLU A 125 -58.60 45.47 65.43
C GLU A 125 -58.83 45.78 66.92
N ASN A 126 -57.93 46.55 67.56
CA ASN A 126 -58.12 47.11 68.91
C ASN A 126 -59.32 48.08 68.98
N GLN A 127 -59.48 48.95 67.98
CA GLN A 127 -60.65 49.83 67.86
C GLN A 127 -61.94 49.03 67.67
N HIS A 128 -61.93 47.96 66.86
CA HIS A 128 -63.11 47.11 66.68
C HIS A 128 -63.51 46.39 67.98
N ALA A 129 -62.54 45.87 68.74
CA ALA A 129 -62.79 45.30 70.07
C ALA A 129 -63.40 46.35 71.03
N THR A 130 -62.89 47.58 71.01
CA THR A 130 -63.39 48.70 71.83
C THR A 130 -64.81 49.13 71.42
N ILE A 131 -65.12 49.16 70.12
CA ILE A 131 -66.48 49.40 69.61
C ILE A 131 -67.42 48.27 70.03
N GLN A 132 -66.95 47.03 70.12
CA GLN A 132 -67.76 45.90 70.55
C GLN A 132 -68.14 45.98 72.04
N THR A 133 -67.21 46.31 72.94
CA THR A 133 -67.53 46.52 74.36
C THR A 133 -68.48 47.71 74.57
N TYR A 134 -68.36 48.78 73.77
CA TYR A 134 -69.36 49.86 73.79
C TYR A 134 -70.76 49.40 73.36
N LYS A 135 -70.91 48.49 72.38
CA LYS A 135 -72.23 47.90 72.04
C LYS A 135 -72.81 47.10 73.20
N GLU A 136 -71.99 46.31 73.89
CA GLU A 136 -72.40 45.52 75.06
C GLU A 136 -72.89 46.43 76.20
N ILE A 137 -72.18 47.54 76.46
CA ILE A 137 -72.61 48.58 77.41
C ILE A 137 -73.94 49.22 76.97
N ILE A 138 -74.11 49.55 75.68
CA ILE A 138 -75.37 50.11 75.15
C ILE A 138 -76.53 49.11 75.27
N GLN A 139 -76.30 47.81 75.12
CA GLN A 139 -77.31 46.78 75.36
C GLN A 139 -77.68 46.68 76.85
N GLN A 140 -76.70 46.76 77.76
CA GLN A 140 -76.96 46.83 79.21
C GLN A 140 -77.78 48.08 79.58
N PHE A 141 -77.47 49.24 79.01
CA PHE A 141 -78.26 50.46 79.19
C PHE A 141 -79.72 50.32 78.69
N HIS A 142 -79.95 49.67 77.55
CA HIS A 142 -81.32 49.36 77.11
C HIS A 142 -82.05 48.43 78.09
N GLY A 143 -81.37 47.43 78.66
CA GLY A 143 -81.92 46.58 79.73
C GLY A 143 -82.34 47.40 80.96
N ILE A 144 -81.48 48.31 81.43
CA ILE A 144 -81.77 49.22 82.54
C ILE A 144 -82.93 50.16 82.20
N GLN A 145 -83.00 50.69 80.98
CA GLN A 145 -84.06 51.57 80.52
C GLN A 145 -85.43 50.86 80.42
N ASN A 146 -85.44 49.59 80.01
CA ASN A 146 -86.64 48.75 80.04
C ASN A 146 -87.11 48.49 81.48
N ASN A 147 -86.18 48.18 82.40
CA ASN A 147 -86.49 47.98 83.82
C ASN A 147 -87.04 49.26 84.48
N LEU A 148 -86.44 50.43 84.18
CA LEU A 148 -86.96 51.74 84.60
C LEU A 148 -88.35 52.04 84.03
N SER A 149 -88.63 51.57 82.81
CA SER A 149 -89.94 51.72 82.17
C SER A 149 -91.00 50.84 82.84
N SER A 150 -90.65 49.61 83.26
CA SER A 150 -91.51 48.78 84.12
C SER A 150 -91.78 49.50 85.45
N LEU A 151 -90.72 49.88 86.18
CA LEU A 151 -90.85 50.51 87.49
C LEU A 151 -91.66 51.81 87.46
N LYS A 152 -91.61 52.56 86.34
CA LYS A 152 -92.44 53.74 86.10
C LYS A 152 -93.92 53.37 85.89
N ASN A 153 -94.21 52.27 85.20
CA ASN A 153 -95.58 51.75 85.07
C ASN A 153 -96.09 51.22 86.41
N ASP A 154 -95.25 50.53 87.18
CA ASP A 154 -95.58 50.03 88.52
C ASP A 154 -95.89 51.17 89.50
N LEU A 155 -95.10 52.25 89.45
CA LEU A 155 -95.39 53.51 90.17
C LEU A 155 -96.66 54.20 89.69
N TYR A 156 -96.98 54.14 88.40
CA TYR A 156 -98.24 54.69 87.86
C TYR A 156 -99.45 53.88 88.35
N ASN A 157 -99.36 52.54 88.32
CA ASN A 157 -100.38 51.64 88.83
C ASN A 157 -100.61 51.90 90.33
N PHE A 158 -99.54 51.90 91.13
CA PHE A 158 -99.59 52.21 92.56
C PHE A 158 -100.20 53.59 92.84
N LYS A 159 -99.85 54.61 92.04
CA LYS A 159 -100.50 55.92 92.12
C LYS A 159 -102.01 55.83 91.85
N THR A 160 -102.44 55.11 90.82
CA THR A 160 -103.88 54.95 90.53
C THR A 160 -104.61 54.18 91.62
N ASP A 161 -103.97 53.22 92.29
CA ASP A 161 -104.56 52.49 93.42
C ASP A 161 -104.62 53.34 94.70
N CYS A 162 -103.61 54.17 94.98
CA CYS A 162 -103.70 55.19 96.01
C CYS A 162 -104.83 56.20 95.72
N GLN A 163 -105.01 56.61 94.46
CA GLN A 163 -106.13 57.48 94.06
C GLN A 163 -107.48 56.78 94.26
N ARG A 164 -107.68 55.53 93.78
CA ARG A 164 -108.89 54.73 94.03
C ARG A 164 -109.20 54.57 95.53
N SER A 165 -108.17 54.36 96.35
CA SER A 165 -108.32 54.25 97.81
C SER A 165 -108.72 55.58 98.45
N ASN A 166 -108.16 56.69 97.98
CA ASN A 166 -108.49 58.04 98.41
C ASN A 166 -109.92 58.42 97.99
N ASP A 167 -110.32 58.14 96.76
CA ASP A 167 -111.67 58.37 96.24
C ASP A 167 -112.70 57.52 97.00
N SER A 168 -112.36 56.29 97.37
CA SER A 168 -113.16 55.44 98.26
C SER A 168 -113.29 56.04 99.67
N PHE A 169 -112.20 56.62 100.21
CA PHE A 169 -112.24 57.32 101.50
C PHE A 169 -113.17 58.53 101.46
N TYR A 170 -113.07 59.40 100.45
CA TYR A 170 -113.97 60.55 100.27
C TYR A 170 -115.43 60.11 100.06
N ASN A 171 -115.70 59.09 99.22
CA ASN A 171 -117.04 58.53 99.06
C ASN A 171 -117.64 57.96 100.37
N ASN A 172 -116.81 57.55 101.33
CA ASN A 172 -117.27 57.11 102.64
C ASN A 172 -117.39 58.27 103.64
N PHE A 173 -116.54 59.28 103.55
CA PHE A 173 -116.67 60.55 104.26
C PHE A 173 -118.00 61.24 103.90
N ASP A 174 -118.34 61.34 102.61
CA ASP A 174 -119.59 61.95 102.15
C ASP A 174 -120.85 61.22 102.66
N LYS A 175 -120.78 59.88 102.79
CA LYS A 175 -121.85 59.10 103.44
C LYS A 175 -121.98 59.44 104.92
N VAL A 176 -120.87 59.57 105.65
CA VAL A 176 -120.87 60.00 107.06
C VAL A 176 -121.39 61.43 107.20
N GLN A 177 -120.98 62.35 106.31
CA GLN A 177 -121.49 63.71 106.24
C GLN A 177 -123.02 63.73 106.03
N ALA A 178 -123.54 62.88 105.14
CA ALA A 178 -124.98 62.74 104.90
C ALA A 178 -125.74 62.11 106.09
N TYR A 179 -125.12 61.23 106.88
CA TYR A 179 -125.70 60.76 108.15
C TYR A 179 -125.73 61.88 109.20
N ILE A 180 -124.68 62.71 109.29
CA ILE A 180 -124.63 63.88 110.18
C ILE A 180 -125.72 64.90 109.79
N SER A 181 -125.93 65.16 108.49
CA SER A 181 -127.03 66.02 108.02
C SER A 181 -128.40 65.54 108.50
N LYS A 182 -128.68 64.24 108.42
CA LYS A 182 -129.95 63.64 108.90
C LYS A 182 -130.13 63.73 110.41
N ILE A 183 -129.04 63.66 111.17
CA ILE A 183 -129.07 63.88 112.64
C ILE A 183 -129.41 65.36 112.93
N ASN A 184 -128.79 66.30 112.23
CA ASN A 184 -129.06 67.73 112.39
C ASN A 184 -130.49 68.13 111.95
N GLU A 185 -131.08 67.44 110.97
CA GLU A 185 -132.49 67.60 110.59
C GLU A 185 -133.44 67.13 111.70
N ALA A 186 -133.14 65.99 112.34
CA ALA A 186 -133.90 65.53 113.51
C ALA A 186 -133.78 66.51 114.70
N ASP A 187 -132.61 67.12 114.90
CA ASP A 187 -132.39 68.04 116.02
C ASP A 187 -133.11 69.40 115.83
N ARG A 188 -133.20 69.90 114.58
CA ARG A 188 -134.08 71.04 114.26
C ARG A 188 -135.54 70.77 114.59
N SER A 189 -136.03 69.54 114.35
CA SER A 189 -137.40 69.15 114.71
C SER A 189 -137.66 69.16 116.22
N ASN A 190 -136.62 69.07 117.07
CA ASN A 190 -136.75 69.28 118.52
C ASN A 190 -136.76 70.78 118.87
N GLN A 191 -136.08 71.61 118.09
CA GLN A 191 -135.86 73.03 118.34
C GLN A 191 -137.12 73.88 118.09
N GLU A 192 -137.91 73.56 117.06
CA GLU A 192 -139.18 74.23 116.74
C GLU A 192 -140.24 74.12 117.86
N ILE A 193 -140.15 73.08 118.70
CA ILE A 193 -141.04 72.90 119.86
C ILE A 193 -140.75 73.97 120.93
N VAL A 194 -139.50 74.41 121.08
CA VAL A 194 -139.06 75.36 122.11
C VAL A 194 -139.53 76.78 121.81
N GLU A 195 -139.46 77.22 120.55
CA GLU A 195 -139.85 78.58 120.14
C GLU A 195 -141.35 78.83 120.32
N SER A 196 -142.20 77.80 120.18
CA SER A 196 -143.65 77.89 120.40
C SER A 196 -144.05 78.34 121.82
N ILE A 197 -143.17 78.14 122.80
CA ILE A 197 -143.42 78.49 124.21
C ILE A 197 -143.06 79.96 124.48
N GLN A 198 -142.11 80.54 123.74
CA GLN A 198 -141.58 81.87 124.01
C GLN A 198 -142.46 83.02 123.47
N LEU A 199 -143.23 82.78 122.41
CA LEU A 199 -144.07 83.79 121.74
C LEU A 199 -145.28 84.27 122.58
N ARG A 200 -145.53 83.69 123.75
CA ARG A 200 -146.70 84.00 124.61
C ARG A 200 -146.49 85.19 125.56
N ASN A 201 -145.24 85.60 125.81
CA ASN A 201 -144.89 86.48 126.94
C ASN A 201 -144.66 87.97 126.59
N THR A 202 -144.76 88.39 125.32
CA THR A 202 -144.29 89.72 124.85
C THR A 202 -145.39 90.74 124.53
N THR A 203 -146.64 90.47 124.92
CA THR A 203 -147.83 91.18 124.39
C THR A 203 -148.58 92.06 125.41
N LEU A 204 -147.91 92.61 126.43
CA LEU A 204 -148.56 93.43 127.47
C LEU A 204 -147.88 94.79 127.81
N GLU A 205 -146.79 95.18 127.14
CA GLU A 205 -145.95 96.33 127.55
C GLU A 205 -145.98 97.56 126.61
N LYS A 206 -147.10 97.86 125.93
CA LYS A 206 -147.16 98.91 124.89
C LYS A 206 -148.42 99.79 124.88
N GLU A 207 -148.75 100.48 125.98
CA GLU A 207 -149.97 101.33 126.05
C GLU A 207 -149.82 102.73 126.70
N ILE A 208 -148.61 103.21 127.01
CA ILE A 208 -148.31 104.53 127.61
C ILE A 208 -147.04 105.08 126.90
N GLU A 209 -146.84 106.35 126.50
CA GLU A 209 -147.38 107.69 126.86
C GLU A 209 -147.55 108.61 125.60
N LYS A 210 -148.23 109.77 125.69
CA LYS A 210 -148.32 110.83 124.62
C LYS A 210 -148.42 112.28 125.17
N CYS A 211 -148.19 113.29 124.28
CA CYS A 211 -148.24 114.78 124.46
C CYS A 211 -146.94 115.45 125.01
N ARG A 212 -146.63 116.77 124.93
CA ARG A 212 -147.25 118.08 124.49
C ARG A 212 -146.07 119.07 124.21
N PHE A 213 -146.00 120.12 123.35
CA PHE A 213 -146.92 121.10 122.70
C PHE A 213 -147.35 122.30 123.60
N ASN A 214 -147.20 123.61 123.27
CA ASN A 214 -146.67 124.33 122.06
C ASN A 214 -145.48 125.32 122.39
N GLU A 215 -145.36 126.65 122.20
CA GLU A 215 -146.17 127.80 121.68
C GLU A 215 -145.28 129.07 121.33
N LYS A 216 -145.81 130.15 120.71
CA LYS A 216 -145.11 131.44 120.36
C LYS A 216 -145.73 132.73 120.94
N LEU A 217 -144.92 133.76 121.32
CA LEU A 217 -145.04 135.18 120.87
C LEU A 217 -143.90 136.12 121.36
N SER A 218 -142.94 136.50 120.49
CA SER A 218 -141.99 137.64 120.69
C SER A 218 -141.19 137.97 119.40
N GLU A 219 -141.76 137.74 118.22
CA GLU A 219 -140.97 137.19 117.10
C GLU A 219 -140.40 138.20 116.08
N ASP A 220 -140.65 139.51 116.21
CA ASP A 220 -140.42 140.47 115.11
C ASP A 220 -139.21 141.41 115.25
N LEU A 221 -138.47 141.36 116.36
CA LEU A 221 -137.21 142.14 116.49
C LEU A 221 -135.95 141.34 116.09
N ASP A 222 -135.90 140.04 116.37
CA ASP A 222 -134.73 139.19 116.10
C ASP A 222 -134.51 138.86 114.61
N LYS A 223 -135.57 138.97 113.79
CA LYS A 223 -135.55 138.58 112.35
C LYS A 223 -134.46 139.29 111.55
N TRP A 224 -134.16 140.56 111.85
CA TRP A 224 -133.11 141.31 111.15
C TRP A 224 -131.70 141.02 111.66
N LYS A 225 -131.51 140.71 112.95
CA LYS A 225 -130.20 140.38 113.52
C LYS A 225 -129.68 139.03 113.03
N ASN A 226 -130.57 138.03 113.00
CA ASN A 226 -130.23 136.67 112.56
C ASN A 226 -129.90 136.60 111.05
N SER A 227 -130.43 137.53 110.24
CA SER A 227 -130.16 137.57 108.79
C SER A 227 -128.68 137.88 108.48
N ALA A 228 -128.10 138.87 109.15
CA ALA A 228 -126.70 139.26 108.95
C ALA A 228 -125.71 138.15 109.39
N GLN A 229 -125.95 137.53 110.54
CA GLN A 229 -125.09 136.46 111.07
C GLN A 229 -125.13 135.19 110.20
N ASN A 230 -126.27 134.89 109.57
CA ASN A 230 -126.38 133.79 108.59
C ASN A 230 -125.55 134.03 107.33
N SER A 231 -125.34 135.28 106.88
CA SER A 231 -124.45 135.57 105.75
C SER A 231 -122.97 135.29 106.08
N GLU A 232 -122.49 135.62 107.27
CA GLU A 232 -121.11 135.34 107.68
C GLU A 232 -120.83 133.84 107.78
N ILE A 233 -121.73 133.08 108.44
CA ILE A 233 -121.63 131.61 108.55
C ILE A 233 -121.57 130.97 107.15
N ARG A 234 -122.38 131.46 106.20
CA ARG A 234 -122.41 130.97 104.82
C ARG A 234 -121.14 131.31 104.03
N ILE A 235 -120.49 132.44 104.29
CA ILE A 235 -119.18 132.78 103.71
C ILE A 235 -118.08 131.89 104.30
N GLY A 236 -118.10 131.64 105.61
CA GLY A 236 -117.19 130.70 106.27
C GLY A 236 -117.25 129.30 105.67
N ALA A 237 -118.46 128.73 105.57
CA ALA A 237 -118.68 127.42 104.97
C ALA A 237 -118.25 127.35 103.50
N LEU A 238 -118.46 128.41 102.71
CA LEU A 238 -117.98 128.46 101.32
C LEU A 238 -116.45 128.47 101.24
N ASN A 239 -115.77 129.24 102.08
CA ASN A 239 -114.30 129.24 102.15
C ASN A 239 -113.76 127.85 102.54
N GLU A 240 -114.38 127.18 103.52
CA GLU A 240 -114.03 125.81 103.92
C GLU A 240 -114.23 124.80 102.77
N THR A 241 -115.30 124.92 101.97
CA THR A 241 -115.45 124.07 100.76
C THR A 241 -114.40 124.36 99.70
N VAL A 242 -113.99 125.62 99.51
CA VAL A 242 -112.93 126.00 98.56
C VAL A 242 -111.57 125.48 99.02
N GLU A 243 -111.25 125.53 100.32
CA GLU A 243 -110.02 124.97 100.87
C GLU A 243 -109.99 123.44 100.73
N ASN A 244 -111.09 122.75 101.04
CA ASN A 244 -111.22 121.30 100.82
C ASN A 244 -111.07 120.91 99.33
N LEU A 245 -111.68 121.65 98.41
CA LEU A 245 -111.53 121.41 96.96
C LEU A 245 -110.09 121.68 96.48
N ASN A 246 -109.43 122.73 96.98
CA ASN A 246 -108.01 123.00 96.67
C ASN A 246 -107.10 121.88 97.20
N ASN A 247 -107.36 121.36 98.39
CA ASN A 247 -106.64 120.20 98.93
C ASN A 247 -106.89 118.93 98.08
N GLN A 248 -108.12 118.69 97.64
CA GLN A 248 -108.45 117.57 96.75
C GLN A 248 -107.77 117.70 95.37
N ILE A 249 -107.76 118.89 94.78
CA ILE A 249 -107.02 119.18 93.52
C ILE A 249 -105.52 118.91 93.71
N ARG A 250 -104.94 119.32 94.84
CA ARG A 250 -103.52 119.12 95.15
C ARG A 250 -103.17 117.63 95.33
N LEU A 251 -104.05 116.84 95.93
CA LEU A 251 -103.91 115.38 96.02
C LEU A 251 -103.99 114.72 94.63
N LEU A 252 -105.01 115.06 93.83
CA LEU A 252 -105.15 114.54 92.45
C LEU A 252 -103.96 114.93 91.56
N GLN A 253 -103.34 116.10 91.78
CA GLN A 253 -102.12 116.50 91.10
C GLN A 253 -100.88 115.69 91.55
N LEU A 254 -100.78 115.35 92.84
CA LEU A 254 -99.75 114.44 93.35
C LEU A 254 -99.90 113.03 92.77
N GLU A 255 -101.13 112.47 92.79
CA GLU A 255 -101.44 111.17 92.21
C GLU A 255 -101.15 111.14 90.70
N LYS A 256 -101.55 112.17 89.95
CA LYS A 256 -101.21 112.30 88.53
C LYS A 256 -99.70 112.33 88.32
N ASN A 257 -98.97 113.18 89.04
CA ASN A 257 -97.52 113.28 88.89
C ASN A 257 -96.79 111.96 89.23
N GLN A 258 -97.30 111.22 90.22
CA GLN A 258 -96.83 109.88 90.57
C GLN A 258 -97.13 108.86 89.46
N GLY A 259 -98.32 108.88 88.86
CA GLY A 259 -98.71 108.05 87.72
C GLY A 259 -97.91 108.36 86.45
N ASP A 260 -97.69 109.64 86.13
CA ASP A 260 -96.84 110.11 85.03
C ASP A 260 -95.39 109.66 85.23
N HIS A 261 -94.86 109.74 86.46
CA HIS A 261 -93.51 109.26 86.77
C HIS A 261 -93.39 107.73 86.64
N GLN A 262 -94.30 106.96 87.24
CA GLN A 262 -94.34 105.50 87.11
C GLN A 262 -94.46 105.04 85.65
N SER A 263 -95.24 105.76 84.84
CA SER A 263 -95.39 105.48 83.42
C SER A 263 -94.09 105.73 82.66
N ARG A 264 -93.38 106.83 82.92
CA ARG A 264 -92.07 107.12 82.32
C ARG A 264 -91.01 106.08 82.71
N THR A 265 -90.96 105.66 83.98
CA THR A 265 -90.03 104.61 84.42
C THR A 265 -90.33 103.29 83.70
N ARG A 266 -91.59 102.85 83.66
CA ARG A 266 -92.00 101.63 82.92
C ARG A 266 -91.70 101.69 81.43
N ILE A 267 -91.84 102.86 80.79
CA ILE A 267 -91.46 103.06 79.39
C ILE A 267 -89.95 102.86 79.22
N SER A 268 -89.13 103.48 80.07
CA SER A 268 -87.67 103.30 80.03
C SER A 268 -87.24 101.85 80.30
N ASP A 269 -87.89 101.16 81.24
CA ASP A 269 -87.67 99.73 81.50
C ASP A 269 -87.97 98.87 80.25
N LEU A 270 -89.07 99.18 79.55
CA LEU A 270 -89.45 98.50 78.30
C LEU A 270 -88.47 98.81 77.16
N GLU A 271 -88.02 100.06 77.01
CA GLU A 271 -87.01 100.46 76.03
C GLU A 271 -85.67 99.75 76.27
N ASN A 272 -85.27 99.61 77.54
CA ASN A 272 -84.10 98.84 77.96
C ASN A 272 -84.26 97.34 77.63
N ILE A 273 -85.42 96.74 77.91
CA ILE A 273 -85.72 95.33 77.59
C ILE A 273 -85.73 95.08 76.07
N ILE A 274 -86.31 96.00 75.28
CA ILE A 274 -86.31 95.93 73.81
C ILE A 274 -84.88 96.03 73.26
N SER A 275 -84.07 96.95 73.81
CA SER A 275 -82.66 97.11 73.42
C SER A 275 -81.82 95.87 73.75
N GLN A 276 -82.02 95.28 74.94
CA GLN A 276 -81.37 94.01 75.32
C GLN A 276 -81.84 92.82 74.48
N ARG A 277 -83.11 92.78 74.05
CA ARG A 277 -83.61 91.77 73.10
C ARG A 277 -82.93 91.90 71.76
N ARG A 278 -82.93 93.09 71.15
CA ARG A 278 -82.27 93.35 69.86
C ARG A 278 -80.78 93.00 69.86
N ALA A 279 -80.06 93.31 70.94
CA ALA A 279 -78.66 92.94 71.09
C ALA A 279 -78.44 91.41 71.15
N LYS A 280 -79.35 90.67 71.80
CA LYS A 280 -79.32 89.20 71.83
C LYS A 280 -79.74 88.58 70.50
N GLU A 281 -80.74 89.15 69.85
CA GLU A 281 -81.23 88.74 68.54
C GLU A 281 -80.12 88.89 67.48
N ALA A 282 -79.45 90.05 67.43
CA ALA A 282 -78.29 90.26 66.56
C ALA A 282 -77.11 89.32 66.88
N SER A 283 -76.81 89.08 68.16
CA SER A 283 -75.74 88.14 68.54
C SER A 283 -76.05 86.68 68.19
N VAL A 284 -77.34 86.29 68.20
CA VAL A 284 -77.79 84.98 67.70
C VAL A 284 -77.73 84.93 66.17
N GLU A 285 -78.10 86.00 65.47
CA GLU A 285 -78.02 86.11 64.00
C GLU A 285 -76.56 86.02 63.51
N GLU A 286 -75.63 86.77 64.12
CA GLU A 286 -74.19 86.62 63.89
C GLU A 286 -73.70 85.19 64.10
N ARG A 287 -74.20 84.52 65.16
CA ARG A 287 -73.81 83.13 65.49
C ARG A 287 -74.40 82.11 64.51
N CYS A 288 -75.63 82.31 64.04
CA CYS A 288 -76.24 81.52 62.97
C CYS A 288 -75.46 81.68 61.66
N ASN A 289 -75.25 82.93 61.22
CA ASN A 289 -74.47 83.25 60.03
C ASN A 289 -73.06 82.64 60.08
N PHE A 290 -72.38 82.68 61.23
CA PHE A 290 -71.08 82.01 61.41
C PHE A 290 -71.17 80.49 61.24
N LEU A 291 -72.18 79.85 61.83
CA LEU A 291 -72.36 78.39 61.76
C LEU A 291 -72.78 77.93 60.36
N GLU A 292 -73.64 78.66 59.66
CA GLU A 292 -74.03 78.39 58.27
C GLU A 292 -72.83 78.49 57.32
N ASN A 293 -71.97 79.49 57.51
CA ASN A 293 -70.71 79.59 56.75
C ASN A 293 -69.75 78.41 57.06
N GLN A 294 -69.64 77.97 58.32
CA GLN A 294 -68.86 76.78 58.65
C GLN A 294 -69.44 75.50 58.03
N VAL A 295 -70.76 75.30 58.08
CA VAL A 295 -71.43 74.15 57.46
C VAL A 295 -71.15 74.15 55.95
N SER A 296 -71.44 75.27 55.26
CA SER A 296 -71.22 75.39 53.81
C SER A 296 -69.77 75.11 53.39
N GLU A 297 -68.78 75.53 54.19
CA GLU A 297 -67.38 75.24 53.89
C GLU A 297 -67.03 73.76 54.13
N THR A 298 -67.55 73.15 55.20
CA THR A 298 -67.35 71.70 55.44
C THR A 298 -68.06 70.83 54.41
N GLU A 299 -69.20 71.27 53.87
CA GLU A 299 -69.92 70.58 52.78
C GLU A 299 -69.11 70.58 51.48
N LYS A 300 -68.50 71.71 51.10
CA LYS A 300 -67.58 71.78 49.94
C LYS A 300 -66.39 70.84 50.10
N ILE A 301 -65.74 70.87 51.26
CA ILE A 301 -64.61 69.98 51.58
C ILE A 301 -65.04 68.51 51.52
N LEU A 302 -66.23 68.18 52.02
CA LEU A 302 -66.78 66.83 51.94
C LEU A 302 -67.08 66.41 50.50
N GLU A 303 -67.64 67.29 49.66
CA GLU A 303 -67.82 67.03 48.24
C GLU A 303 -66.49 66.76 47.52
N GLU A 304 -65.45 67.57 47.78
CA GLU A 304 -64.12 67.38 47.20
C GLU A 304 -63.52 66.03 47.60
N ARG A 305 -63.62 65.65 48.88
CA ARG A 305 -63.16 64.33 49.35
C ARG A 305 -64.00 63.18 48.81
N ILE A 306 -65.30 63.37 48.56
CA ILE A 306 -66.15 62.38 47.87
C ILE A 306 -65.69 62.20 46.41
N LYS A 307 -65.41 63.31 45.70
CA LYS A 307 -64.88 63.29 44.32
C LYS A 307 -63.53 62.57 44.27
N GLU A 308 -62.58 62.93 45.14
CA GLU A 308 -61.29 62.26 45.30
C GLU A 308 -61.44 60.76 45.61
N CYS A 309 -62.31 60.39 46.56
CA CYS A 309 -62.58 59.00 46.90
C CYS A 309 -63.31 58.22 45.79
N SER A 310 -63.97 58.88 44.85
CA SER A 310 -64.53 58.24 43.65
C SER A 310 -63.46 57.98 42.60
N GLU A 311 -62.56 58.94 42.39
CA GLU A 311 -61.47 58.85 41.41
C GLU A 311 -60.40 57.84 41.86
N LEU A 312 -60.02 57.84 43.13
CA LEU A 312 -59.12 56.81 43.69
C LEU A 312 -59.70 55.39 43.54
N ARG A 313 -61.02 55.22 43.63
CA ARG A 313 -61.68 53.92 43.36
C ARG A 313 -61.68 53.56 41.88
N ARG A 314 -61.83 54.53 40.97
CA ARG A 314 -61.68 54.32 39.52
C ARG A 314 -60.27 53.84 39.17
N ILE A 315 -59.24 54.57 39.62
CA ILE A 315 -57.83 54.25 39.43
C ILE A 315 -57.47 52.88 40.04
N GLN A 316 -58.00 52.57 41.23
CA GLN A 316 -57.78 51.25 41.86
C GLN A 316 -58.38 50.11 41.02
N GLN A 317 -59.57 50.31 40.42
CA GLN A 317 -60.17 49.28 39.58
C GLN A 317 -59.45 49.12 38.24
N GLU A 318 -58.97 50.21 37.64
CA GLU A 318 -58.16 50.16 36.42
C GLU A 318 -56.84 49.40 36.66
N ARG A 319 -56.13 49.71 37.74
CA ARG A 319 -54.91 48.96 38.14
C ARG A 319 -55.17 47.47 38.41
N LYS A 320 -56.33 47.09 38.95
CA LYS A 320 -56.71 45.67 39.09
C LYS A 320 -56.91 45.00 37.73
N ASN A 321 -57.59 45.69 36.80
CA ASN A 321 -57.80 45.18 35.44
C ASN A 321 -56.46 45.01 34.69
N GLU A 322 -55.53 45.97 34.85
CA GLU A 322 -54.17 45.90 34.34
C GLU A 322 -53.37 44.75 34.96
N GLU A 323 -53.43 44.58 36.29
CA GLU A 323 -52.75 43.50 37.00
C GLU A 323 -53.29 42.11 36.59
N GLU A 324 -54.62 41.96 36.45
CA GLU A 324 -55.21 40.72 35.93
C GLU A 324 -54.79 40.45 34.48
N SER A 325 -54.74 41.47 33.61
CA SER A 325 -54.26 41.32 32.24
C SER A 325 -52.80 40.88 32.21
N ALA A 326 -51.93 41.53 32.99
CA ALA A 326 -50.52 41.18 33.12
C ALA A 326 -50.32 39.77 33.70
N ARG A 327 -51.11 39.35 34.70
CA ARG A 327 -51.09 37.99 35.25
C ARG A 327 -51.50 36.94 34.22
N ARG A 328 -52.54 37.19 33.41
CA ARG A 328 -52.97 36.30 32.33
C ARG A 328 -51.90 36.19 31.24
N GLN A 329 -51.31 37.31 30.82
CA GLN A 329 -50.21 37.33 29.86
C GLN A 329 -48.98 36.59 30.40
N ALA A 330 -48.62 36.80 31.67
CA ALA A 330 -47.52 36.11 32.33
C ALA A 330 -47.73 34.59 32.35
N SER A 331 -48.95 34.12 32.65
CA SER A 331 -49.30 32.69 32.55
C SER A 331 -49.04 32.18 31.14
N LEU A 332 -49.65 32.79 30.11
CA LEU A 332 -49.49 32.36 28.72
C LEU A 332 -48.02 32.33 28.26
N THR A 333 -47.20 33.27 28.69
CA THR A 333 -45.75 33.24 28.41
C THR A 333 -45.02 32.14 29.17
N ASN A 334 -45.39 31.85 30.42
CA ASN A 334 -44.82 30.77 31.21
C ASN A 334 -45.22 29.40 30.65
N ASP A 335 -46.47 29.25 30.24
CA ASP A 335 -47.02 28.05 29.60
C ASP A 335 -46.28 27.78 28.26
N LYS A 336 -46.04 28.80 27.43
CA LYS A 336 -45.22 28.64 26.22
C LYS A 336 -43.73 28.37 26.51
N VAL A 337 -43.17 28.93 27.58
CA VAL A 337 -41.80 28.56 28.03
C VAL A 337 -41.73 27.09 28.44
N ASN A 338 -42.73 26.58 29.18
CA ASN A 338 -42.80 25.17 29.56
C ASN A 338 -42.94 24.24 28.34
N GLU A 339 -43.75 24.61 27.36
CA GLU A 339 -43.87 23.90 26.08
C GLU A 339 -42.52 23.87 25.33
N LEU A 340 -41.86 25.01 25.16
CA LEU A 340 -40.54 25.11 24.51
C LEU A 340 -39.44 24.33 25.27
N LEU A 341 -39.48 24.27 26.59
CA LEU A 341 -38.58 23.44 27.40
C LEU A 341 -38.83 21.94 27.19
N SER A 342 -40.09 21.54 27.00
CA SER A 342 -40.46 20.17 26.66
C SER A 342 -39.99 19.78 25.25
N GLU A 343 -40.28 20.61 24.25
CA GLU A 343 -39.80 20.48 22.87
C GLU A 343 -38.27 20.37 22.82
N MET A 344 -37.55 21.26 23.52
CA MET A 344 -36.09 21.23 23.61
C MET A 344 -35.57 19.93 24.23
N GLN A 345 -36.22 19.41 25.28
CA GLN A 345 -35.80 18.16 25.92
C GLN A 345 -36.09 16.92 25.05
N ILE A 346 -37.17 16.93 24.26
CA ILE A 346 -37.44 15.90 23.23
C ILE A 346 -36.35 15.94 22.16
N CYS A 347 -36.11 17.09 21.53
CA CYS A 347 -35.07 17.27 20.52
C CYS A 347 -33.67 16.88 21.03
N LYS A 348 -33.38 17.12 22.32
CA LYS A 348 -32.13 16.69 22.97
C LYS A 348 -32.02 15.17 23.13
N ASN A 349 -33.12 14.50 23.49
CA ASN A 349 -33.17 13.04 23.57
C ASN A 349 -33.00 12.42 22.17
N ASP A 350 -33.70 12.93 21.16
CA ASP A 350 -33.63 12.45 19.78
C ASP A 350 -32.22 12.64 19.20
N ASN A 351 -31.58 13.78 19.48
CA ASN A 351 -30.20 14.04 19.09
C ASN A 351 -29.19 13.09 19.76
N GLU A 352 -29.50 12.58 20.96
CA GLU A 352 -28.66 11.58 21.65
C GLU A 352 -28.91 10.17 21.12
N ALA A 353 -30.16 9.82 20.82
CA ALA A 353 -30.51 8.57 20.12
C ALA A 353 -29.83 8.48 18.75
N LEU A 354 -29.89 9.54 17.94
CA LEU A 354 -29.23 9.60 16.62
C LEU A 354 -27.70 9.50 16.72
N LYS A 355 -27.07 10.00 17.81
CA LYS A 355 -25.63 9.73 18.07
C LYS A 355 -25.39 8.25 18.34
N GLN A 356 -26.20 7.62 19.19
CA GLN A 356 -26.06 6.20 19.53
C GLN A 356 -26.26 5.30 18.30
N GLU A 357 -27.28 5.57 17.47
CA GLU A 357 -27.48 4.89 16.18
C GLU A 357 -26.27 5.06 15.24
N ARG A 358 -25.71 6.28 15.16
CA ARG A 358 -24.50 6.56 14.37
C ARG A 358 -23.28 5.76 14.84
N GLU A 359 -23.03 5.68 16.14
CA GLU A 359 -21.88 4.91 16.66
C GLU A 359 -22.09 3.39 16.52
N VAL A 360 -23.33 2.90 16.63
CA VAL A 360 -23.68 1.51 16.28
C VAL A 360 -23.45 1.23 14.80
N LEU A 361 -23.84 2.15 13.90
CA LEU A 361 -23.61 2.03 12.47
C LEU A 361 -22.12 2.05 12.12
N ILE A 362 -21.34 2.95 12.73
CA ILE A 362 -19.87 3.01 12.59
C ILE A 362 -19.23 1.70 13.04
N THR A 363 -19.66 1.16 14.19
CA THR A 363 -19.17 -0.12 14.72
C THR A 363 -19.50 -1.28 13.78
N ALA A 364 -20.73 -1.33 13.26
CA ALA A 364 -21.16 -2.36 12.29
C ALA A 364 -20.36 -2.26 10.97
N HIS A 365 -20.13 -1.05 10.45
CA HIS A 365 -19.29 -0.84 9.27
C HIS A 365 -17.82 -1.17 9.53
N HIS A 366 -17.29 -0.87 10.71
CA HIS A 366 -15.93 -1.23 11.11
C HIS A 366 -15.75 -2.76 11.14
N ASN A 367 -16.63 -3.46 11.85
CA ASN A 367 -16.64 -4.93 11.93
C ASN A 367 -16.75 -5.54 10.52
N ARG A 368 -17.61 -4.98 9.65
CA ARG A 368 -17.75 -5.46 8.26
C ARG A 368 -16.48 -5.22 7.41
N MET A 369 -15.76 -4.12 7.63
CA MET A 369 -14.45 -3.90 7.01
C MET A 369 -13.40 -4.88 7.53
N GLU A 370 -13.42 -5.23 8.81
CA GLU A 370 -12.54 -6.25 9.39
C GLU A 370 -12.83 -7.66 8.83
N GLU A 371 -14.10 -8.07 8.77
CA GLU A 371 -14.54 -9.31 8.12
C GLU A 371 -14.04 -9.42 6.67
N LEU A 372 -14.16 -8.34 5.90
CA LEU A 372 -13.71 -8.29 4.51
C LEU A 372 -12.17 -8.35 4.42
N ARG A 373 -11.45 -7.58 5.24
CA ARG A 373 -9.97 -7.66 5.34
C ARG A 373 -9.50 -9.07 5.68
N GLU A 374 -10.16 -9.72 6.63
CA GLU A 374 -9.83 -11.08 7.04
C GLU A 374 -10.21 -12.14 5.98
N SER A 375 -11.31 -11.94 5.25
CA SER A 375 -11.65 -12.75 4.08
C SER A 375 -10.60 -12.61 2.97
N TYR A 376 -10.10 -11.39 2.72
CA TYR A 376 -9.02 -11.17 1.74
C TYR A 376 -7.68 -11.74 2.21
N ARG A 377 -7.30 -11.59 3.49
CA ARG A 377 -6.10 -12.26 4.06
C ARG A 377 -6.15 -13.78 3.85
N LYS A 378 -7.29 -14.42 4.14
CA LYS A 378 -7.49 -15.85 3.93
C LYS A 378 -7.37 -16.24 2.46
N LYS A 379 -8.03 -15.51 1.56
CA LYS A 379 -7.91 -15.72 0.10
C LYS A 379 -6.49 -15.52 -0.42
N ILE A 380 -5.73 -14.55 0.11
CA ILE A 380 -4.32 -14.35 -0.25
C ILE A 380 -3.47 -15.54 0.27
N ALA A 381 -3.64 -15.95 1.53
CA ALA A 381 -2.93 -17.10 2.09
C ALA A 381 -3.32 -18.45 1.44
N GLU A 382 -4.51 -18.55 0.84
CA GLU A 382 -4.94 -19.68 0.00
C GLU A 382 -4.33 -19.58 -1.41
N ALA A 383 -4.34 -18.39 -2.01
CA ALA A 383 -3.68 -18.13 -3.29
C ALA A 383 -2.18 -18.39 -3.22
N GLU A 384 -1.48 -18.04 -2.13
CA GLU A 384 -0.05 -18.34 -1.91
C GLU A 384 0.24 -19.83 -1.71
N LYS A 385 -0.73 -20.62 -1.24
CA LYS A 385 -0.59 -22.09 -1.16
C LYS A 385 -0.68 -22.74 -2.53
N SER A 386 -1.39 -22.13 -3.48
CA SER A 386 -1.59 -22.69 -4.82
C SER A 386 -0.28 -22.84 -5.62
N PRO A 387 0.60 -21.81 -5.80
CA PRO A 387 1.93 -21.99 -6.36
C PRO A 387 2.75 -23.05 -5.63
N LYS A 388 2.76 -23.04 -4.28
CA LYS A 388 3.52 -24.02 -3.48
C LYS A 388 3.01 -25.46 -3.60
N GLN A 389 1.75 -25.65 -4.02
CA GLN A 389 1.19 -26.95 -4.40
C GLN A 389 1.51 -27.29 -5.86
N LEU A 390 1.44 -26.32 -6.77
CA LEU A 390 1.77 -26.47 -8.18
C LEU A 390 3.26 -26.80 -8.40
N GLU A 391 4.15 -26.15 -7.65
CA GLU A 391 5.60 -26.40 -7.60
C GLU A 391 5.89 -27.83 -7.12
N LYS A 392 5.19 -28.30 -6.08
CA LYS A 392 5.33 -29.69 -5.61
C LYS A 392 4.85 -30.70 -6.65
N LEU A 393 3.72 -30.44 -7.30
CA LEU A 393 3.21 -31.29 -8.38
C LEU A 393 4.18 -31.29 -9.58
N LEU A 394 4.69 -30.13 -9.97
CA LEU A 394 5.70 -29.96 -11.01
C LEU A 394 6.99 -30.71 -10.68
N GLU A 395 7.43 -30.71 -9.41
CA GLU A 395 8.63 -31.44 -8.98
C GLU A 395 8.40 -32.96 -8.93
N THR A 396 7.20 -33.42 -8.55
CA THR A 396 6.82 -34.84 -8.70
C THR A 396 6.73 -35.27 -10.17
N GLU A 397 6.31 -34.39 -11.08
CA GLU A 397 6.30 -34.68 -12.51
C GLU A 397 7.69 -34.63 -13.14
N LYS A 398 8.53 -33.64 -12.80
CA LYS A 398 9.94 -33.60 -13.23
C LYS A 398 10.69 -34.86 -12.80
N SER A 399 10.54 -35.28 -11.53
CA SER A 399 11.20 -36.49 -11.03
C SER A 399 10.64 -37.77 -11.68
N ARG A 400 9.33 -37.86 -11.92
CA ARG A 400 8.71 -38.92 -12.73
C ARG A 400 9.27 -38.96 -14.15
N HIS A 401 9.40 -37.81 -14.81
CA HIS A 401 9.98 -37.69 -16.15
C HIS A 401 11.48 -38.02 -16.16
N ALA A 402 12.26 -37.60 -15.17
CA ALA A 402 13.67 -37.95 -15.05
C ALA A 402 13.88 -39.47 -14.89
N ILE A 403 13.05 -40.14 -14.09
CA ILE A 403 13.03 -41.61 -13.98
C ILE A 403 12.64 -42.24 -15.33
N SER A 404 11.65 -41.67 -16.04
CA SER A 404 11.23 -42.18 -17.35
C SER A 404 12.29 -41.99 -18.44
N LEU A 405 13.02 -40.87 -18.42
CA LEU A 405 14.12 -40.60 -19.34
C LEU A 405 15.31 -41.51 -19.04
N SER A 406 15.69 -41.70 -17.77
CA SER A 406 16.75 -42.62 -17.39
C SER A 406 16.44 -44.08 -17.78
N LYS A 407 15.17 -44.50 -17.69
CA LYS A 407 14.72 -45.80 -18.23
C LYS A 407 14.90 -45.87 -19.74
N LEU A 408 14.36 -44.88 -20.48
CA LEU A 408 14.46 -44.85 -21.95
C LEU A 408 15.90 -44.80 -22.44
N GLU A 409 16.78 -44.05 -21.77
CA GLU A 409 18.22 -44.05 -22.05
C GLU A 409 18.85 -45.44 -21.87
N ASN A 410 18.46 -46.18 -20.83
CA ASN A 410 19.00 -47.51 -20.57
C ASN A 410 18.44 -48.54 -21.55
N GLU A 411 17.15 -48.48 -21.87
CA GLU A 411 16.52 -49.25 -22.96
C GLU A 411 17.21 -48.99 -24.30
N LEU A 412 17.58 -47.73 -24.61
CA LEU A 412 18.33 -47.37 -25.82
C LEU A 412 19.79 -47.86 -25.79
N LYS A 413 20.47 -47.85 -24.63
CA LYS A 413 21.81 -48.44 -24.46
C LYS A 413 21.76 -49.96 -24.69
N GLU A 414 20.81 -50.65 -24.06
CA GLU A 414 20.58 -52.09 -24.24
C GLU A 414 20.24 -52.45 -25.69
N GLN A 415 19.40 -51.67 -26.38
CA GLN A 415 19.12 -51.85 -27.80
C GLN A 415 20.35 -51.59 -28.69
N TYR A 416 21.18 -50.60 -28.36
CA TYR A 416 22.42 -50.32 -29.08
C TYR A 416 23.45 -51.46 -28.91
N ASP A 417 23.65 -51.93 -27.68
CA ASP A 417 24.56 -53.05 -27.39
C ASP A 417 24.07 -54.35 -28.03
N LEU A 418 22.76 -54.60 -28.04
CA LEU A 418 22.15 -55.73 -28.76
C LEU A 418 22.34 -55.60 -30.29
N GLN A 419 22.15 -54.41 -30.87
CA GLN A 419 22.45 -54.19 -32.30
C GLN A 419 23.94 -54.40 -32.60
N LEU A 420 24.83 -53.89 -31.75
CA LEU A 420 26.28 -54.06 -31.88
C LEU A 420 26.67 -55.55 -31.80
N GLN A 421 26.06 -56.31 -30.89
CA GLN A 421 26.23 -57.76 -30.79
C GLN A 421 25.71 -58.49 -32.05
N ILE A 422 24.55 -58.10 -32.58
CA ILE A 422 23.99 -58.66 -33.82
C ILE A 422 24.90 -58.35 -35.03
N GLN A 423 25.47 -57.14 -35.12
CA GLN A 423 26.41 -56.82 -36.20
C GLN A 423 27.73 -57.58 -36.05
N ARG A 424 28.28 -57.73 -34.84
CA ARG A 424 29.44 -58.61 -34.58
C ARG A 424 29.15 -60.04 -35.05
N GLN A 425 28.04 -60.64 -34.62
CA GLN A 425 27.63 -61.99 -35.06
C GLN A 425 27.45 -62.12 -36.58
N LYS A 426 27.00 -61.06 -37.27
CA LYS A 426 26.93 -61.03 -38.74
C LYS A 426 28.32 -60.98 -39.36
N HIS A 427 29.23 -60.16 -38.85
CA HIS A 427 30.62 -60.11 -39.30
C HIS A 427 31.36 -61.43 -39.04
N ASP A 428 31.16 -62.06 -37.88
CA ASP A 428 31.74 -63.37 -37.55
C ASP A 428 31.26 -64.46 -38.52
N LYS A 429 29.95 -64.49 -38.82
CA LYS A 429 29.36 -65.40 -39.82
C LYS A 429 29.89 -65.13 -41.23
N LEU A 430 30.05 -63.86 -41.62
CA LEU A 430 30.61 -63.47 -42.92
C LEU A 430 32.10 -63.86 -43.03
N LEU A 431 32.88 -63.67 -41.96
CA LEU A 431 34.28 -64.09 -41.88
C LEU A 431 34.42 -65.62 -41.96
N GLU A 432 33.51 -66.39 -41.36
CA GLU A 432 33.52 -67.86 -41.51
C GLU A 432 33.01 -68.31 -42.89
N SER A 433 32.12 -67.56 -43.55
CA SER A 433 31.79 -67.77 -44.97
C SER A 433 33.04 -67.59 -45.84
N TYR A 434 33.72 -66.44 -45.75
CA TYR A 434 34.95 -66.19 -46.50
C TYR A 434 36.07 -67.19 -46.18
N LYS A 435 36.22 -67.65 -44.93
CA LYS A 435 37.16 -68.74 -44.60
C LYS A 435 36.80 -70.04 -45.30
N ASN A 436 35.51 -70.39 -45.36
CA ASN A 436 35.06 -71.61 -46.05
C ASN A 436 35.14 -71.50 -47.58
N GLU A 437 34.83 -70.34 -48.15
CA GLU A 437 35.05 -70.04 -49.57
C GLU A 437 36.54 -70.11 -49.92
N ASN A 438 37.42 -69.55 -49.09
CA ASN A 438 38.87 -69.63 -49.29
C ASN A 438 39.40 -71.07 -49.18
N ARG A 439 38.95 -71.85 -48.17
CA ARG A 439 39.24 -73.30 -48.07
C ARG A 439 38.76 -74.08 -49.31
N GLN A 440 37.60 -73.72 -49.88
CA GLN A 440 37.09 -74.33 -51.10
C GLN A 440 37.91 -73.93 -52.33
N GLN A 441 38.36 -72.67 -52.43
CA GLN A 441 39.27 -72.23 -53.49
C GLN A 441 40.64 -72.91 -53.38
N GLU A 442 41.22 -73.03 -52.18
CA GLU A 442 42.44 -73.79 -51.91
C GLU A 442 42.28 -75.26 -52.33
N TYR A 443 41.18 -75.91 -51.96
CA TYR A 443 40.87 -77.28 -52.39
C TYR A 443 40.74 -77.41 -53.92
N LEU A 444 40.08 -76.45 -54.59
CA LEU A 444 39.96 -76.44 -56.06
C LEU A 444 41.31 -76.20 -56.74
N ILE A 445 42.16 -75.32 -56.21
CA ILE A 445 43.51 -75.07 -56.70
C ILE A 445 44.37 -76.34 -56.56
N LEU A 446 44.34 -77.00 -55.39
CA LEU A 446 45.06 -78.25 -55.14
C LEU A 446 44.57 -79.38 -56.05
N LYS A 447 43.25 -79.53 -56.23
CA LYS A 447 42.66 -80.53 -57.13
C LYS A 447 43.00 -80.28 -58.60
N ASN A 448 43.00 -79.03 -59.04
CA ASN A 448 43.41 -78.64 -60.39
C ASN A 448 44.92 -78.80 -60.61
N ALA A 449 45.74 -78.59 -59.58
CA ALA A 449 47.17 -78.87 -59.61
C ALA A 449 47.44 -80.39 -59.68
N GLN A 450 46.75 -81.20 -58.87
CA GLN A 450 46.82 -82.66 -58.93
C GLN A 450 46.45 -83.18 -60.32
N GLY A 451 45.34 -82.72 -60.91
CA GLY A 451 44.95 -83.09 -62.28
C GLY A 451 46.02 -82.74 -63.32
N LYS A 452 46.62 -81.54 -63.23
CA LYS A 452 47.75 -81.16 -64.10
C LYS A 452 48.98 -82.05 -63.91
N PHE A 453 49.31 -82.45 -62.68
CA PHE A 453 50.41 -83.38 -62.42
C PHE A 453 50.10 -84.80 -62.91
N GLU A 454 48.85 -85.27 -62.81
CA GLU A 454 48.42 -86.54 -63.39
C GLU A 454 48.48 -86.50 -64.93
N ASP A 455 48.02 -85.43 -65.57
CA ASP A 455 48.16 -85.20 -67.02
C ASP A 455 49.64 -85.14 -67.46
N GLU A 456 50.50 -84.44 -66.71
CA GLU A 456 51.93 -84.33 -67.03
C GLU A 456 52.67 -85.66 -66.78
N ILE A 457 52.32 -86.42 -65.75
CA ILE A 457 52.78 -87.80 -65.53
C ILE A 457 52.34 -88.70 -66.68
N ASN A 458 51.10 -88.59 -67.16
CA ASN A 458 50.61 -89.35 -68.31
C ASN A 458 51.32 -88.95 -69.62
N HIS A 459 51.59 -87.66 -69.81
CA HIS A 459 52.35 -87.13 -70.95
C HIS A 459 53.82 -87.60 -70.92
N LEU A 460 54.45 -87.63 -69.75
CA LEU A 460 55.81 -88.14 -69.55
C LEU A 460 55.88 -89.67 -69.76
N HIS A 461 54.89 -90.43 -69.28
CA HIS A 461 54.78 -91.87 -69.58
C HIS A 461 54.62 -92.11 -71.09
N LYS A 462 53.80 -91.32 -71.78
CA LYS A 462 53.64 -91.41 -73.24
C LYS A 462 54.95 -91.10 -73.97
N LYS A 463 55.63 -90.00 -73.61
CA LYS A 463 56.98 -89.67 -74.13
C LYS A 463 58.00 -90.77 -73.85
N LEU A 464 57.96 -91.40 -72.68
CA LEU A 464 58.84 -92.52 -72.33
C LEU A 464 58.55 -93.77 -73.19
N ALA A 465 57.28 -94.05 -73.50
CA ALA A 465 56.89 -95.13 -74.40
C ALA A 465 57.32 -94.85 -75.85
N GLU A 466 57.08 -93.63 -76.35
CA GLU A 466 57.52 -93.18 -77.68
C GLU A 466 59.06 -93.19 -77.82
N ALA A 467 59.78 -92.78 -76.77
CA ALA A 467 61.25 -92.83 -76.73
C ALA A 467 61.78 -94.28 -76.69
N LYS A 468 61.15 -95.18 -75.92
CA LYS A 468 61.49 -96.61 -75.91
C LYS A 468 61.23 -97.25 -77.27
N ALA A 469 60.10 -96.95 -77.92
CA ALA A 469 59.79 -97.44 -79.26
C ALA A 469 60.85 -97.00 -80.28
N LYS A 470 61.15 -95.69 -80.33
CA LYS A 470 62.23 -95.16 -81.19
C LYS A 470 63.60 -95.75 -80.87
N ASN A 471 63.91 -96.03 -79.60
CA ASN A 471 65.19 -96.65 -79.25
C ASN A 471 65.26 -98.12 -79.73
N CYS A 472 64.16 -98.88 -79.68
CA CYS A 472 64.09 -100.21 -80.28
C CYS A 472 64.16 -100.19 -81.82
N GLU A 473 63.55 -99.19 -82.48
CA GLU A 473 63.70 -98.97 -83.92
C GLU A 473 65.14 -98.62 -84.29
N ASN A 474 65.80 -97.75 -83.51
CA ASN A 474 67.21 -97.40 -83.68
C ASN A 474 68.13 -98.60 -83.42
N GLU A 475 67.92 -99.39 -82.36
CA GLU A 475 68.69 -100.63 -82.14
C GLU A 475 68.51 -101.63 -83.30
N ALA A 476 67.29 -101.77 -83.83
CA ALA A 476 67.05 -102.61 -85.00
C ALA A 476 67.70 -102.04 -86.28
N GLY A 477 67.77 -100.71 -86.40
CA GLY A 477 68.55 -100.00 -87.42
C GLY A 477 70.03 -100.30 -87.31
N PHE A 478 70.65 -99.98 -86.18
CA PHE A 478 72.06 -100.20 -85.90
C PHE A 478 72.45 -101.69 -85.99
N ARG A 479 71.58 -102.64 -85.62
CA ARG A 479 71.83 -104.08 -85.85
C ARG A 479 71.91 -104.39 -87.35
N ARG A 480 70.92 -103.98 -88.15
CA ARG A 480 70.97 -104.14 -89.62
C ARG A 480 72.20 -103.48 -90.25
N GLU A 481 72.57 -102.29 -89.78
CA GLU A 481 73.75 -101.55 -90.22
C GLU A 481 75.06 -102.25 -89.83
N ILE A 482 75.14 -102.80 -88.61
CA ILE A 482 76.24 -103.67 -88.16
C ILE A 482 76.30 -104.97 -88.96
N GLU A 483 75.17 -105.59 -89.31
CA GLU A 483 75.13 -106.76 -90.20
C GLU A 483 75.60 -106.42 -91.62
N GLN A 484 75.21 -105.26 -92.16
CA GLN A 484 75.69 -104.75 -93.45
C GLN A 484 77.18 -104.43 -93.42
N LEU A 485 77.67 -103.75 -92.38
CA LEU A 485 79.09 -103.48 -92.18
C LEU A 485 79.90 -104.78 -92.02
N LYS A 486 79.40 -105.79 -91.29
CA LYS A 486 80.01 -107.13 -91.23
C LYS A 486 80.04 -107.81 -92.61
N ALA A 487 79.02 -107.65 -93.45
CA ALA A 487 79.01 -108.19 -94.80
C ALA A 487 80.00 -107.47 -95.73
N ILE A 488 80.10 -106.14 -95.62
CA ILE A 488 81.11 -105.33 -96.32
C ILE A 488 82.51 -105.72 -95.85
N ILE A 489 82.74 -105.85 -94.55
CA ILE A 489 84.01 -106.30 -93.95
C ILE A 489 84.40 -107.68 -94.50
N ARG A 490 83.53 -108.70 -94.45
CA ARG A 490 83.80 -110.02 -95.08
C ARG A 490 84.15 -109.92 -96.57
N THR A 491 83.52 -109.01 -97.29
CA THR A 491 83.78 -108.79 -98.73
C THR A 491 85.13 -108.10 -98.96
N LEU A 492 85.53 -107.19 -98.08
CA LEU A 492 86.84 -106.53 -98.09
C LEU A 492 87.95 -107.49 -97.63
N GLU A 493 87.73 -108.26 -96.56
CA GLU A 493 88.63 -109.32 -96.07
C GLU A 493 88.85 -110.39 -97.15
N SER A 494 87.80 -110.79 -97.87
CA SER A 494 87.91 -111.72 -99.00
C SER A 494 88.80 -111.14 -100.11
N LYS A 495 88.55 -109.90 -100.54
CA LYS A 495 89.38 -109.21 -101.54
C LYS A 495 90.82 -108.98 -101.07
N GLN A 496 91.02 -108.65 -99.79
CA GLN A 496 92.32 -108.40 -99.19
C GLN A 496 93.12 -109.70 -99.05
N ASN A 497 92.49 -110.81 -98.65
CA ASN A 497 93.13 -112.13 -98.65
C ASN A 497 93.46 -112.62 -100.07
N GLN A 498 92.61 -112.34 -101.06
CA GLN A 498 92.89 -112.64 -102.47
C GLN A 498 94.06 -111.80 -103.02
N ALA A 499 94.14 -110.52 -102.66
CA ALA A 499 95.27 -109.65 -103.00
C ALA A 499 96.56 -110.05 -102.28
N ASN A 500 96.49 -110.38 -100.98
CA ASN A 500 97.62 -110.85 -100.19
C ASN A 500 98.17 -112.18 -100.72
N ALA A 501 97.31 -113.15 -101.04
CA ALA A 501 97.75 -114.42 -101.63
C ALA A 501 98.44 -114.24 -103.00
N SER A 502 98.03 -113.23 -103.78
CA SER A 502 98.71 -112.84 -105.02
C SER A 502 100.08 -112.19 -104.73
N ASN A 503 100.12 -111.23 -103.80
CA ASN A 503 101.35 -110.53 -103.42
C ASN A 503 102.37 -111.46 -102.77
N ASP A 504 101.95 -112.39 -101.91
CA ASP A 504 102.82 -113.39 -101.25
C ASP A 504 103.39 -114.41 -102.24
N LYS A 505 102.80 -114.57 -103.43
CA LYS A 505 103.42 -115.34 -104.51
C LYS A 505 104.53 -114.51 -105.17
N VAL A 506 104.20 -113.28 -105.60
CA VAL A 506 105.16 -112.35 -106.23
C VAL A 506 106.35 -112.03 -105.32
N LEU A 507 106.14 -111.86 -104.01
CA LEU A 507 107.18 -111.59 -103.01
C LEU A 507 108.11 -112.79 -102.79
N ARG A 508 107.62 -114.04 -102.92
CA ARG A 508 108.49 -115.22 -102.88
C ARG A 508 109.33 -115.33 -104.15
N ASP A 509 108.71 -115.17 -105.32
CA ASP A 509 109.39 -115.19 -106.61
C ASP A 509 110.46 -114.07 -106.70
N PHE A 510 110.21 -112.90 -106.10
CA PHE A 510 111.21 -111.81 -105.99
C PHE A 510 112.33 -112.11 -104.99
N LYS A 511 112.03 -112.64 -103.80
CA LYS A 511 113.07 -112.98 -102.80
C LYS A 511 114.02 -114.05 -103.32
N GLU A 512 113.50 -115.10 -103.95
CA GLU A 512 114.35 -116.18 -104.49
C GLU A 512 115.23 -115.69 -105.67
N LYS A 513 114.80 -114.64 -106.38
CA LYS A 513 115.64 -113.90 -107.35
C LYS A 513 116.71 -113.05 -106.69
N ASN A 514 116.36 -112.27 -105.67
CA ASN A 514 117.32 -111.43 -104.94
C ASN A 514 118.42 -112.27 -104.29
N GLU A 515 118.08 -113.37 -103.63
CA GLU A 515 119.07 -114.27 -103.03
C GLU A 515 119.98 -114.95 -104.06
N LYS A 516 119.58 -115.06 -105.34
CA LYS A 516 120.46 -115.50 -106.43
C LYS A 516 121.40 -114.36 -106.88
N LEU A 517 120.85 -113.17 -107.13
CA LEU A 517 121.62 -111.99 -107.53
C LEU A 517 122.66 -111.55 -106.48
N GLU A 518 122.32 -111.62 -105.18
CA GLU A 518 123.28 -111.33 -104.10
C GLU A 518 124.44 -112.33 -104.05
N ARG A 519 124.22 -113.60 -104.42
CA ARG A 519 125.29 -114.60 -104.56
C ARG A 519 126.17 -114.33 -105.77
N GLU A 520 125.59 -113.94 -106.90
CA GLU A 520 126.33 -113.54 -108.11
C GLU A 520 127.19 -112.29 -107.87
N ILE A 521 126.62 -111.26 -107.23
CA ILE A 521 127.36 -110.04 -106.82
C ILE A 521 128.52 -110.40 -105.89
N LYS A 522 128.31 -111.32 -104.93
CA LYS A 522 129.36 -111.74 -104.00
C LYS A 522 130.52 -112.46 -104.69
N MET A 523 130.23 -113.40 -105.60
CA MET A 523 131.25 -114.03 -106.47
C MET A 523 132.02 -113.00 -107.30
N ILE A 524 131.33 -112.06 -107.95
CA ILE A 524 131.96 -111.04 -108.79
C ILE A 524 132.87 -110.13 -107.95
N SER A 525 132.48 -109.80 -106.72
CA SER A 525 133.31 -108.99 -105.81
C SER A 525 134.59 -109.72 -105.36
N GLU A 526 134.52 -111.03 -105.09
CA GLU A 526 135.70 -111.85 -104.76
C GLU A 526 136.67 -111.97 -105.96
N ASP A 527 136.14 -112.04 -107.19
CA ASP A 527 136.95 -112.09 -108.41
C ASP A 527 137.61 -110.73 -108.74
N LEU A 528 136.92 -109.63 -108.43
CA LEU A 528 137.44 -108.25 -108.55
C LEU A 528 138.60 -108.00 -107.56
N GLU A 529 138.50 -108.51 -106.33
CA GLU A 529 139.59 -108.49 -105.35
C GLU A 529 140.81 -109.33 -105.82
N ASN A 530 140.56 -110.51 -106.39
CA ASN A 530 141.61 -111.34 -107.00
C ASN A 530 142.35 -110.64 -108.14
N LYS A 531 141.62 -109.98 -109.06
CA LYS A 531 142.25 -109.27 -110.19
C LYS A 531 143.02 -108.02 -109.75
N THR A 532 142.54 -107.32 -108.74
CA THR A 532 143.27 -106.20 -108.12
C THR A 532 144.60 -106.67 -107.53
N ASN A 533 144.64 -107.86 -106.93
CA ASN A 533 145.85 -108.51 -106.41
C ASN A 533 146.79 -109.14 -107.46
N GLN A 534 146.36 -109.30 -108.72
CA GLN A 534 147.23 -109.68 -109.83
C GLN A 534 147.91 -108.46 -110.45
N LEU A 535 147.16 -107.39 -110.76
CA LEU A 535 147.72 -106.20 -111.40
C LEU A 535 148.68 -105.40 -110.52
N SER A 536 148.53 -105.47 -109.18
CA SER A 536 149.49 -104.88 -108.24
C SER A 536 150.90 -105.47 -108.36
N LYS A 537 151.02 -106.77 -108.72
CA LYS A 537 152.31 -107.44 -108.93
C LYS A 537 152.95 -107.07 -110.27
N SER A 538 152.16 -107.03 -111.35
CA SER A 538 152.65 -106.55 -112.66
C SER A 538 153.14 -105.10 -112.60
N ARG A 539 152.52 -104.27 -111.74
CA ARG A 539 152.92 -102.87 -111.53
C ARG A 539 154.31 -102.72 -110.90
N THR A 540 154.74 -103.66 -110.06
CA THR A 540 156.10 -103.65 -109.47
C THR A 540 157.19 -104.16 -110.42
N GLU A 541 156.88 -105.07 -111.33
CA GLU A 541 157.90 -105.75 -112.16
C GLU A 541 158.31 -104.95 -113.41
N ILE A 542 157.36 -104.24 -114.04
CA ILE A 542 157.65 -103.34 -115.17
C ILE A 542 158.48 -102.13 -114.69
N GLN A 543 158.20 -101.62 -113.49
CA GLN A 543 158.93 -100.50 -112.88
C GLN A 543 160.38 -100.88 -112.54
N PHE A 544 160.67 -102.17 -112.32
CA PHE A 544 162.02 -102.70 -112.10
C PHE A 544 162.80 -102.89 -113.42
N LEU A 545 162.15 -103.41 -114.47
CA LEU A 545 162.82 -103.70 -115.75
C LEU A 545 163.17 -102.44 -116.54
N GLN A 546 162.35 -101.38 -116.55
CA GLN A 546 162.70 -100.14 -117.27
C GLN A 546 163.78 -99.30 -116.57
N GLU A 547 163.89 -99.37 -115.24
CA GLU A 547 165.04 -98.81 -114.49
C GLU A 547 166.36 -99.55 -114.83
N THR A 548 166.27 -100.79 -115.34
CA THR A 548 167.42 -101.58 -115.82
C THR A 548 167.79 -101.22 -117.26
N VAL A 549 166.81 -101.08 -118.17
CA VAL A 549 167.03 -100.59 -119.54
C VAL A 549 167.61 -99.16 -119.55
N ARG A 550 167.29 -98.35 -118.53
CA ARG A 550 167.89 -97.03 -118.34
C ARG A 550 169.42 -97.07 -118.16
N LYS A 551 170.01 -98.19 -117.72
CA LYS A 551 171.46 -98.32 -117.43
C LYS A 551 172.23 -99.10 -118.49
N GLU A 552 171.71 -100.23 -118.98
CA GLU A 552 172.41 -101.07 -119.97
C GLU A 552 172.60 -100.39 -121.34
N CYS A 553 171.99 -99.22 -121.58
CA CYS A 553 172.25 -98.35 -122.73
C CYS A 553 172.88 -96.99 -122.38
N GLU A 554 173.29 -96.80 -121.12
CA GLU A 554 174.29 -95.80 -120.71
C GLU A 554 175.68 -96.49 -120.75
N GLU A 555 175.86 -97.60 -120.04
CA GLU A 555 177.13 -98.35 -119.93
C GLU A 555 177.54 -99.04 -121.25
N ARG A 556 176.57 -99.57 -122.01
CA ARG A 556 176.76 -99.75 -123.46
C ARG A 556 176.37 -98.42 -124.12
N PHE A 557 177.28 -97.60 -124.63
CA PHE A 557 178.45 -98.05 -125.39
C PHE A 557 179.70 -97.17 -125.24
N GLU A 558 179.88 -96.57 -124.05
CA GLU A 558 181.21 -96.14 -123.56
C GLU A 558 182.23 -97.30 -123.69
N LEU A 559 181.77 -98.55 -123.58
CA LEU A 559 182.52 -99.78 -123.90
C LEU A 559 182.84 -100.02 -125.40
N THR A 560 182.75 -99.00 -126.27
CA THR A 560 183.52 -98.91 -127.53
C THR A 560 184.45 -97.70 -127.62
N GLU A 561 184.27 -96.69 -126.77
CA GLU A 561 185.29 -95.67 -126.53
C GLU A 561 186.47 -96.30 -125.78
N ALA A 562 186.14 -97.17 -124.82
CA ALA A 562 187.06 -98.03 -124.09
C ALA A 562 187.19 -99.45 -124.68
N LEU A 563 188.14 -100.19 -124.10
CA LEU A 563 188.46 -101.60 -124.33
C LEU A 563 188.82 -102.08 -125.76
N ASN A 564 189.88 -101.64 -126.42
CA ASN A 564 190.98 -100.71 -126.07
C ASN A 564 191.94 -101.05 -124.87
N GLU A 565 191.66 -101.89 -123.83
CA GLU A 565 192.48 -101.97 -122.56
C GLU A 565 192.38 -103.20 -121.54
N ALA A 566 191.43 -103.26 -120.58
CA ALA A 566 191.62 -103.66 -119.14
C ALA A 566 191.26 -105.12 -118.63
N LYS A 567 191.40 -105.44 -117.31
CA LYS A 567 191.62 -106.83 -116.76
C LYS A 567 190.90 -107.40 -115.45
N GLU A 568 191.30 -107.09 -114.19
CA GLU A 568 191.36 -108.06 -113.02
C GLU A 568 190.16 -108.27 -112.01
N GLU A 569 190.37 -109.11 -110.95
CA GLU A 569 189.46 -109.60 -109.85
C GLU A 569 190.18 -109.65 -108.45
N LEU A 570 189.52 -109.98 -107.31
CA LEU A 570 190.03 -110.78 -106.14
C LEU A 570 189.12 -110.83 -104.83
N LEU A 571 188.60 -112.02 -104.45
CA LEU A 571 188.36 -112.55 -103.05
C LEU A 571 187.17 -111.96 -102.20
N LYS A 572 186.70 -112.39 -100.98
CA LYS A 572 186.71 -113.56 -100.00
C LYS A 572 185.51 -113.32 -98.99
N LEU A 573 185.17 -113.96 -97.84
CA LEU A 573 185.68 -115.03 -96.92
C LEU A 573 184.50 -115.80 -96.18
N LYS A 574 184.48 -115.89 -94.82
CA LYS A 574 183.49 -116.48 -93.83
C LYS A 574 183.92 -116.08 -92.38
N ARG A 575 183.23 -116.30 -91.24
CA ARG A 575 181.97 -117.00 -90.79
C ARG A 575 181.13 -116.02 -89.88
N PRO A 576 180.42 -116.27 -88.73
CA PRO A 576 180.03 -117.47 -87.91
C PRO A 576 178.58 -117.98 -88.20
N ALA A 577 177.50 -118.08 -87.39
CA ALA A 577 177.17 -118.09 -85.94
C ALA A 577 175.83 -118.90 -85.74
N GLY A 578 175.12 -118.84 -84.60
CA GLY A 578 173.71 -119.32 -84.48
C GLY A 578 173.15 -119.62 -83.06
N GLY A 579 171.81 -119.67 -82.92
CA GLY A 579 171.02 -120.03 -81.71
C GLY A 579 169.60 -119.42 -81.71
N TYR A 580 168.60 -119.83 -80.91
CA TYR A 580 168.49 -121.01 -80.03
C TYR A 580 167.04 -121.56 -79.86
N SER A 581 166.20 -121.03 -78.97
CA SER A 581 164.92 -121.63 -78.47
C SER A 581 164.12 -120.63 -77.59
N THR A 582 162.81 -120.70 -77.26
CA THR A 582 161.61 -121.56 -77.53
C THR A 582 160.35 -120.81 -77.01
N SER A 583 159.05 -121.12 -77.26
CA SER A 583 158.35 -122.07 -78.17
C SER A 583 156.89 -121.61 -78.51
N ARG A 584 155.90 -121.93 -77.66
CA ARG A 584 154.42 -121.92 -77.86
C ARG A 584 153.70 -121.03 -76.82
N SER A 585 152.42 -120.62 -76.94
CA SER A 585 151.50 -120.40 -78.10
C SER A 585 150.43 -119.37 -77.67
N LYS A 586 149.86 -118.43 -78.45
CA LYS A 586 149.82 -118.08 -79.90
C LYS A 586 148.51 -118.50 -80.60
N VAL A 587 147.92 -117.70 -81.51
CA VAL A 587 148.49 -116.67 -82.43
C VAL A 587 147.80 -115.27 -82.29
N THR A 588 148.28 -114.26 -83.02
CA THR A 588 148.06 -112.80 -82.86
C THR A 588 147.58 -112.08 -84.16
N THR A 589 147.40 -110.74 -84.07
CA THR A 589 147.52 -109.71 -85.15
C THR A 589 146.31 -109.51 -86.13
N PRO A 590 146.16 -108.37 -86.88
CA PRO A 590 145.64 -107.08 -86.34
C PRO A 590 144.77 -106.18 -87.28
N ARG A 591 144.38 -104.97 -86.77
CA ARG A 591 144.31 -103.65 -87.47
C ARG A 591 142.98 -103.14 -88.14
N MET A 592 142.65 -101.85 -87.86
CA MET A 592 141.71 -100.91 -88.56
C MET A 592 140.18 -101.21 -88.60
N SER A 593 139.26 -100.28 -88.90
CA SER A 593 139.09 -98.83 -88.57
C SER A 593 137.66 -98.32 -88.92
N ALA A 594 137.27 -97.18 -88.34
CA ALA A 594 136.04 -96.37 -88.52
C ALA A 594 135.76 -95.89 -89.98
N PRO A 595 134.59 -95.27 -90.34
CA PRO A 595 133.52 -94.63 -89.54
C PRO A 595 132.07 -95.18 -89.82
N SER A 596 130.94 -94.82 -89.16
CA SER A 596 130.43 -93.61 -88.44
C SER A 596 129.91 -92.49 -89.40
N THR A 597 128.90 -91.63 -89.15
CA THR A 597 127.93 -91.31 -88.04
C THR A 597 126.78 -90.41 -88.62
N LYS A 598 125.81 -89.70 -87.97
CA LYS A 598 125.44 -89.27 -86.59
C LYS A 598 123.95 -88.77 -86.54
N GLU A 599 123.25 -88.89 -85.39
CA GLU A 599 122.45 -87.88 -84.60
C GLU A 599 121.42 -86.88 -85.24
N GLU A 600 120.19 -86.57 -84.76
CA GLU A 600 119.56 -86.12 -83.46
C GLU A 600 119.05 -84.62 -83.55
N LEU A 601 118.23 -83.93 -82.71
CA LEU A 601 117.44 -84.17 -81.45
C LEU A 601 116.37 -83.04 -81.16
N VAL A 602 115.53 -83.22 -80.10
CA VAL A 602 114.74 -82.24 -79.26
C VAL A 602 113.64 -81.32 -79.92
N VAL A 603 112.70 -80.58 -79.26
CA VAL A 603 112.50 -80.12 -77.83
C VAL A 603 111.03 -79.73 -77.40
N PHE A 604 110.65 -79.99 -76.12
CA PHE A 604 109.74 -79.24 -75.15
C PHE A 604 108.19 -78.95 -75.21
N LYS A 605 107.53 -79.23 -74.05
CA LYS A 605 106.64 -78.40 -73.13
C LYS A 605 105.17 -77.91 -73.41
N LYS A 606 104.24 -78.40 -72.54
CA LYS A 606 103.55 -77.74 -71.37
C LYS A 606 102.43 -76.64 -71.52
N SER A 607 101.43 -76.69 -70.59
CA SER A 607 100.44 -75.65 -70.14
C SER A 607 99.09 -75.58 -70.91
N LYS A 608 97.89 -75.17 -70.42
CA LYS A 608 97.30 -74.51 -69.19
C LYS A 608 96.90 -73.01 -69.35
N GLU A 609 95.71 -72.64 -68.82
CA GLU A 609 95.04 -71.31 -68.73
C GLU A 609 94.51 -70.71 -70.07
N VAL A 610 93.37 -69.99 -70.23
CA VAL A 610 92.40 -69.18 -69.41
C VAL A 610 92.65 -67.66 -69.39
N TRP A 611 91.71 -66.88 -69.98
CA TRP A 611 91.32 -65.43 -69.82
C TRP A 611 90.47 -65.04 -71.07
N THR A 612 89.52 -64.08 -71.15
CA THR A 612 88.86 -63.06 -70.28
C THR A 612 87.43 -62.79 -70.83
N GLY A 613 86.49 -62.07 -70.19
CA GLY A 613 86.48 -61.46 -68.85
C GLY A 613 85.39 -60.37 -68.67
N ASN A 614 85.34 -59.79 -67.45
CA ASN A 614 84.70 -58.52 -67.02
C ASN A 614 83.15 -58.46 -66.93
N GLY A 615 82.55 -57.81 -65.91
CA GLY A 615 83.15 -57.03 -64.82
C GLY A 615 82.28 -56.78 -63.57
N ARG A 616 82.96 -56.26 -62.53
CA ARG A 616 82.53 -55.91 -61.15
C ARG A 616 81.46 -54.78 -61.12
N ARG A 617 80.63 -54.53 -60.09
CA ARG A 617 80.87 -54.12 -58.66
C ARG A 617 81.84 -52.91 -58.51
N HIS A 618 81.77 -52.00 -57.54
CA HIS A 618 81.16 -51.91 -56.18
C HIS A 618 80.93 -50.41 -55.78
N SER A 619 80.03 -50.13 -54.82
CA SER A 619 79.95 -48.88 -53.99
C SER A 619 79.59 -47.54 -54.70
N THR A 620 79.19 -46.43 -54.04
CA THR A 620 79.18 -46.02 -52.60
C THR A 620 78.08 -44.95 -52.29
N GLN A 621 77.81 -44.72 -50.98
CA GLN A 621 77.46 -43.42 -50.32
C GLN A 621 76.05 -42.75 -50.32
N SER A 622 75.80 -42.10 -49.16
CA SER A 622 75.07 -40.84 -48.84
C SER A 622 73.52 -40.70 -48.85
N GLU A 623 73.01 -40.32 -47.68
CA GLU A 623 71.76 -39.59 -47.37
C GLU A 623 71.90 -38.05 -47.61
N PRO A 624 71.03 -37.15 -47.08
CA PRO A 624 69.61 -36.87 -47.39
C PRO A 624 69.40 -35.37 -47.80
N PRO A 625 68.16 -34.83 -47.85
CA PRO A 625 67.56 -34.11 -46.70
C PRO A 625 66.12 -34.58 -46.39
N ARG A 626 65.62 -34.60 -45.14
CA ARG A 626 65.20 -33.49 -44.23
C ARG A 626 64.08 -32.60 -44.78
N VAL A 627 62.89 -32.40 -44.17
CA VAL A 627 62.38 -32.35 -42.76
C VAL A 627 62.25 -30.92 -42.22
N ASN A 628 60.99 -30.54 -41.91
CA ASN A 628 60.46 -29.75 -40.78
C ASN A 628 58.95 -29.50 -41.08
N GLY A 629 57.99 -29.52 -40.15
CA GLY A 629 58.05 -29.85 -38.72
C GLY A 629 57.21 -28.87 -37.88
N GLU A 630 56.15 -29.38 -37.23
CA GLU A 630 55.65 -28.96 -35.89
C GLU A 630 54.99 -27.54 -35.76
N ASP A 631 53.94 -27.29 -34.94
CA ASP A 631 53.12 -28.22 -34.14
C ASP A 631 51.75 -27.67 -33.61
N ILE A 632 50.82 -28.62 -33.35
CA ILE A 632 49.88 -28.73 -32.19
C ILE A 632 48.71 -27.74 -31.91
N ASN A 633 47.48 -28.32 -31.85
CA ASN A 633 46.26 -28.01 -31.05
C ASN A 633 45.47 -26.67 -31.24
N THR A 634 44.13 -26.59 -31.04
CA THR A 634 43.10 -27.61 -30.68
C THR A 634 41.69 -27.19 -31.17
N VAL A 635 40.83 -28.18 -31.48
CA VAL A 635 39.36 -28.32 -31.17
C VAL A 635 38.54 -27.02 -31.03
N ASN A 636 37.45 -26.78 -31.80
CA ASN A 636 36.25 -27.63 -31.87
C ASN A 636 35.37 -27.40 -33.13
N VAL A 637 34.31 -28.22 -33.28
CA VAL A 637 33.34 -28.20 -34.40
C VAL A 637 32.01 -27.54 -34.00
N SER A 638 31.42 -26.75 -34.92
CA SER A 638 29.96 -26.62 -35.02
C SER A 638 29.54 -26.63 -36.50
N PHE A 639 28.34 -27.15 -36.80
CA PHE A 639 27.84 -27.29 -38.16
C PHE A 639 26.60 -26.41 -38.39
N LYS A 640 26.19 -26.27 -39.65
CA LYS A 640 25.18 -25.30 -40.10
C LYS A 640 23.80 -25.55 -39.46
N ALA A 641 23.09 -24.46 -39.18
CA ALA A 641 21.64 -24.48 -38.99
C ALA A 641 20.95 -24.62 -40.35
N ASP A 642 19.79 -25.31 -40.35
CA ASP A 642 18.91 -25.45 -41.50
C ASP A 642 17.68 -24.54 -41.40
N ASN A 643 16.95 -24.42 -42.51
CA ASN A 643 16.00 -23.33 -42.72
C ASN A 643 14.52 -23.78 -42.67
N ASP A 644 13.62 -22.84 -42.36
CA ASP A 644 12.29 -22.73 -42.98
C ASP A 644 11.16 -23.77 -42.69
N LYS A 645 10.06 -23.32 -42.04
CA LYS A 645 8.65 -23.25 -42.58
C LYS A 645 7.49 -23.65 -41.64
N ALA A 646 6.42 -22.82 -41.71
CA ALA A 646 4.99 -23.18 -41.69
C ALA A 646 4.36 -23.81 -40.42
N SER A 647 3.05 -23.71 -40.15
CA SER A 647 2.01 -22.76 -40.59
C SER A 647 0.72 -22.91 -39.74
N LYS A 648 0.14 -21.78 -39.29
CA LYS A 648 -1.29 -21.49 -39.01
C LYS A 648 -2.22 -22.59 -38.42
N ASN A 649 -2.97 -22.21 -37.37
CA ASN A 649 -4.44 -22.28 -37.43
C ASN A 649 -5.13 -21.28 -36.47
N THR A 650 -6.43 -21.06 -36.68
CA THR A 650 -7.31 -19.97 -36.19
C THR A 650 -8.59 -20.57 -35.52
N PRO A 651 -9.70 -19.87 -35.18
CA PRO A 651 -10.08 -18.43 -35.13
C PRO A 651 -10.81 -18.01 -33.80
N LEU A 652 -11.63 -16.93 -33.87
CA LEU A 652 -12.66 -16.40 -32.93
C LEU A 652 -12.19 -15.24 -32.00
N GLY A 653 -12.95 -14.16 -31.78
CA GLY A 653 -14.29 -13.78 -32.29
C GLY A 653 -14.56 -12.26 -32.23
N LYS A 654 -15.70 -11.78 -32.77
CA LYS A 654 -16.09 -10.34 -32.85
C LYS A 654 -17.20 -9.99 -31.84
N ILE A 655 -17.37 -8.69 -31.51
CA ILE A 655 -18.61 -7.88 -31.65
C ILE A 655 -18.46 -6.47 -31.01
N LEU A 656 -19.29 -5.50 -31.41
CA LEU A 656 -19.22 -4.06 -31.03
C LEU A 656 -20.61 -3.49 -30.66
N LYS A 657 -20.75 -2.90 -29.46
CA LYS A 657 -21.69 -1.79 -29.09
C LYS A 657 -23.23 -2.10 -29.25
N PRO A 658 -24.16 -1.13 -29.00
CA PRO A 658 -24.47 -0.51 -27.68
C PRO A 658 -26.00 -0.38 -27.39
N LEU A 659 -26.42 0.06 -26.19
CA LEU A 659 -27.43 1.13 -25.91
C LEU A 659 -28.09 1.12 -24.50
N ASN A 660 -28.18 2.33 -23.92
CA ASN A 660 -29.25 3.00 -23.14
C ASN A 660 -30.22 2.30 -22.14
N SER A 661 -30.36 3.02 -21.01
CA SER A 661 -31.60 3.50 -20.35
C SER A 661 -32.42 2.64 -19.38
N SER A 662 -32.73 3.26 -18.23
CA SER A 662 -33.78 2.97 -17.22
C SER A 662 -33.73 1.61 -16.48
N GLY A 663 -34.15 1.52 -15.21
CA GLY A 663 -34.52 2.58 -14.27
C GLY A 663 -35.68 2.18 -13.34
N LYS A 664 -35.37 1.90 -12.08
CA LYS A 664 -36.26 1.93 -10.92
C LYS A 664 -35.43 1.89 -9.63
#